data_AF-M2VRN1-F1
#
_entry.id   AF-M2VRN1-F1
#
_cell.length_a   1.000
_cell.length_b   1.000
_cell.length_c   1.000
_cell.angle_alpha   90.00
_cell.angle_beta   90.00
_cell.angle_gamma   90.00
#
_symmetry.space_group_name_H-M   'P 1'
#
loop_
_entity.id
_entity.type
_entity.pdbx_description
1 polymer ?
#
loop_
_entity_poly.entity_id
_entity_poly.type
_entity_poly.pdbx_seq_one_letter_code
_entity_poly.pdbx_strand_id
1 'polypeptide(L)'
;MDLEYRRLDHRTHVLEIPDTYVGSIEPYPRKEWLMSVDGKISSQTITLPSGLERLFIEALSNAVDDLNRAANRQGIVIVQCDPFFIEIENRGGKGIPLTKWDDSLYVPELIFGELLTSSNYTEERYYSGRNGFGIKLCNIFSTKLSVRIIDSKGSCYEQSWENNMAVKNPITWSKVSKKEGPSVIVRFYPEFSRFKKECFSEEDLGVFRRHVLEASLVTGCTCLFNNFEFSRVTLHSYAEKFVDYPITAVFSSGNNETLLTDQQGLCVSFVNGIRTIDDGTHVDALLKELKTSLGITTKKIFATAIKAKFGIFLSIRVKNPKFNAQTKDRLVGPADIPLSLKTKELKNWPYFLEVKSFLEQSKVPKTAAAGHKLQIKDLDDANWAGKQPEKCTLLLTEGKSAMSYAVKAISFHASRDMYGVFPLRGKVLNVADDKSTSREIGLVEKALGLPQGPLRYGRVVVLADSDLDGKHILALILNWFATKYPHLLKQHPPFLGFLRTPIIKATRGQTKKNFYSEEEFRLWPDAQDRSWKIRYLKGLGSSSDQDIREDFAEDRFEYFTINGEQDIKTIEEAFRKTQVAVRKEWILNPLSETRSDSVICRFIQQELVEYSKETISRSIPSFFDGLKESQRKALWSSFQFASKGAVKVAQLAAHAAKITNYKHGEGCLSDVIIRLAQDFVGANNLSFFESHGQTGSRYYGGADAASERYVYVKLAKIVPYIFPQQDDFQLPAKMEDGEQVEPEFLLPIIPLALVNGVSGIATGFRTWIPPHDPLTVVQLVK
;
A
#
# COMPACT_ATOMS: atom_id res chain seq x y z
N MET A 1 -28.03 -29.27 22.86
CA MET A 1 -27.03 -28.36 23.45
C MET A 1 -25.86 -28.35 22.49
N ASP A 2 -25.80 -27.36 21.59
CA ASP A 2 -24.57 -27.09 20.85
C ASP A 2 -23.56 -26.53 21.85
N LEU A 3 -22.69 -27.41 22.35
CA LEU A 3 -21.60 -27.01 23.22
C LEU A 3 -20.63 -26.14 22.41
N GLU A 4 -20.40 -24.93 22.90
CA GLU A 4 -19.55 -23.89 22.30
C GLU A 4 -18.08 -24.32 22.14
N TYR A 5 -17.66 -25.39 22.84
CA TYR A 5 -16.31 -25.93 22.83
C TYR A 5 -16.24 -27.32 22.21
N ARG A 6 -15.32 -27.52 21.26
CA ARG A 6 -15.08 -28.81 20.57
C ARG A 6 -13.62 -29.23 20.73
N ARG A 7 -13.38 -30.53 20.93
CA ARG A 7 -12.05 -31.16 20.89
C ARG A 7 -11.92 -31.94 19.58
N LEU A 8 -10.94 -31.59 18.77
CA LEU A 8 -10.64 -32.28 17.51
C LEU A 8 -9.45 -33.22 17.69
N ASP A 9 -9.44 -34.36 16.98
CA ASP A 9 -8.23 -35.15 16.82
C ASP A 9 -7.25 -34.43 15.86
N HIS A 10 -5.97 -34.78 15.93
CA HIS A 10 -4.93 -34.07 15.16
C HIS A 10 -5.15 -34.11 13.64
N ARG A 11 -5.66 -35.22 13.09
CA ARG A 11 -5.91 -35.31 11.64
C ARG A 11 -7.04 -34.37 11.25
N THR A 12 -8.14 -34.36 12.00
CA THR A 12 -9.26 -33.45 11.76
C THR A 12 -8.83 -31.99 11.92
N HIS A 13 -8.03 -31.67 12.93
CA HIS A 13 -7.49 -30.32 13.11
C HIS A 13 -6.61 -29.86 11.94
N VAL A 14 -5.77 -30.74 11.38
CA VAL A 14 -4.96 -30.43 10.19
C VAL A 14 -5.85 -30.14 8.97
N LEU A 15 -6.95 -30.87 8.82
CA LEU A 15 -7.90 -30.68 7.71
C LEU A 15 -8.76 -29.42 7.87
N GLU A 16 -9.19 -29.09 9.09
CA GLU A 16 -10.03 -27.91 9.37
C GLU A 16 -9.22 -26.61 9.44
N ILE A 17 -7.95 -26.67 9.86
CA ILE A 17 -7.07 -25.49 10.01
C ILE A 17 -5.76 -25.70 9.22
N PRO A 18 -5.83 -25.82 7.89
CA PRO A 18 -4.68 -26.18 7.05
C PRO A 18 -3.58 -25.12 7.02
N ASP A 19 -3.92 -23.85 7.20
CA ASP A 19 -3.01 -22.69 7.12
C ASP A 19 -1.79 -22.82 8.04
N THR A 20 -1.97 -23.42 9.21
CA THR A 20 -0.88 -23.57 10.20
C THR A 20 0.11 -24.68 9.82
N TYR A 21 -0.30 -25.62 8.95
CA TYR A 21 0.48 -26.82 8.61
C TYR A 21 1.10 -26.74 7.21
N VAL A 22 0.26 -26.50 6.20
CA VAL A 22 0.67 -26.48 4.78
C VAL A 22 0.64 -25.07 4.19
N GLY A 23 -0.06 -24.13 4.83
CA GLY A 23 -0.35 -22.80 4.29
C GLY A 23 -1.73 -22.76 3.62
N SER A 24 -2.04 -21.64 2.97
CA SER A 24 -3.35 -21.42 2.37
C SER A 24 -3.69 -22.45 1.29
N ILE A 25 -4.85 -23.08 1.44
CA ILE A 25 -5.48 -23.98 0.45
C ILE A 25 -6.33 -23.22 -0.58
N GLU A 26 -6.51 -21.91 -0.38
CA GLU A 26 -7.27 -21.06 -1.28
C GLU A 26 -6.42 -20.60 -2.47
N PRO A 27 -6.93 -20.68 -3.71
CA PRO A 27 -6.28 -20.07 -4.86
C PRO A 27 -6.28 -18.55 -4.72
N TYR A 28 -5.10 -17.92 -4.82
CA TYR A 28 -4.99 -16.46 -4.87
C TYR A 28 -3.95 -16.05 -5.92
N PRO A 29 -4.19 -14.94 -6.65
CA PRO A 29 -3.25 -14.49 -7.67
C PRO A 29 -1.97 -13.95 -7.02
N ARG A 30 -0.83 -14.58 -7.31
CA ARG A 30 0.50 -14.15 -6.88
C ARG A 30 1.51 -14.24 -8.01
N LYS A 31 2.51 -13.35 -8.00
CA LYS A 31 3.65 -13.45 -8.92
C LYS A 31 4.59 -14.54 -8.46
N GLU A 32 4.98 -15.41 -9.36
CA GLU A 32 5.94 -16.48 -9.10
C GLU A 32 6.85 -16.69 -10.31
N TRP A 33 8.01 -17.30 -10.10
CA TRP A 33 8.95 -17.68 -11.17
C TRP A 33 8.67 -19.09 -11.65
N LEU A 34 8.38 -19.25 -12.94
CA LEU A 34 8.02 -20.53 -13.54
C LEU A 34 9.07 -20.92 -14.57
N MET A 35 9.40 -22.22 -14.62
CA MET A 35 10.22 -22.78 -15.67
C MET A 35 9.33 -23.27 -16.82
N SER A 36 9.50 -22.68 -18.00
CA SER A 36 8.85 -23.12 -19.22
C SER A 36 9.51 -24.39 -19.79
N VAL A 37 8.87 -25.02 -20.77
CA VAL A 37 9.31 -26.29 -21.39
C VAL A 37 10.67 -26.14 -22.10
N ASP A 38 10.94 -24.96 -22.67
CA ASP A 38 12.23 -24.56 -23.27
C ASP A 38 13.31 -24.25 -22.22
N GLY A 39 12.96 -24.32 -20.94
CA GLY A 39 13.88 -24.24 -19.82
C GLY A 39 14.28 -22.83 -19.40
N LYS A 40 13.61 -21.79 -19.90
CA LYS A 40 13.71 -20.42 -19.38
C LYS A 40 12.84 -20.24 -18.14
N ILE A 41 13.25 -19.35 -17.25
CA ILE A 41 12.50 -18.99 -16.05
C ILE A 41 11.99 -17.56 -16.18
N SER A 42 10.68 -17.39 -16.06
CA SER A 42 10.03 -16.08 -16.18
C SER A 42 9.03 -15.85 -15.05
N SER A 43 8.82 -14.58 -14.70
CA SER A 43 7.84 -14.21 -13.66
C SER A 43 6.45 -14.13 -14.27
N GLN A 44 5.52 -14.93 -13.75
CA GLN A 44 4.13 -14.97 -14.19
C GLN A 44 3.18 -14.89 -12.99
N THR A 45 1.93 -14.52 -13.22
CA THR A 45 0.90 -14.55 -12.17
C THR A 45 0.24 -15.91 -12.19
N ILE A 46 0.27 -16.61 -11.05
CA ILE A 46 -0.32 -17.94 -10.88
C ILE A 46 -1.39 -17.91 -9.80
N THR A 47 -2.21 -18.96 -9.78
CA THR A 47 -3.24 -19.19 -8.75
C THR A 47 -3.00 -20.49 -7.97
N LEU A 48 -1.80 -21.09 -8.08
CA LEU A 48 -1.40 -22.26 -7.29
C LEU A 48 -1.51 -21.97 -5.79
N PRO A 49 -2.40 -22.66 -5.04
CA PRO A 49 -2.49 -22.52 -3.61
C PRO A 49 -1.16 -22.87 -2.94
N SER A 50 -0.70 -22.05 -2.00
CA SER A 50 0.57 -22.26 -1.30
C SER A 50 0.64 -23.60 -0.57
N GLY A 51 -0.50 -24.09 -0.07
CA GLY A 51 -0.62 -25.41 0.55
C GLY A 51 -0.28 -26.55 -0.41
N LEU A 52 -0.75 -26.46 -1.66
CA LEU A 52 -0.52 -27.49 -2.67
C LEU A 52 0.94 -27.51 -3.14
N GLU A 53 1.54 -26.33 -3.36
CA GLU A 53 2.99 -26.21 -3.63
C GLU A 53 3.81 -26.79 -2.48
N ARG A 54 3.40 -26.55 -1.23
CA ARG A 54 4.08 -27.07 -0.04
C ARG A 54 4.10 -28.59 0.01
N LEU A 55 3.00 -29.27 -0.36
CA LEU A 55 2.96 -30.74 -0.42
C LEU A 55 4.00 -31.29 -1.39
N PHE A 56 4.12 -30.67 -2.57
CA PHE A 56 5.13 -31.05 -3.57
C PHE A 56 6.55 -30.85 -3.02
N ILE A 57 6.84 -29.67 -2.47
CA ILE A 57 8.15 -29.36 -1.88
C ILE A 57 8.52 -30.36 -0.79
N GLU A 58 7.57 -30.72 0.08
CA GLU A 58 7.83 -31.63 1.19
C GLU A 58 8.15 -33.04 0.71
N ALA A 59 7.41 -33.56 -0.28
CA ALA A 59 7.71 -34.84 -0.90
C ALA A 59 9.08 -34.84 -1.60
N LEU A 60 9.38 -33.79 -2.37
CA LEU A 60 10.65 -33.64 -3.07
C LEU A 60 11.84 -33.52 -2.10
N SER A 61 11.68 -32.75 -1.03
CA SER A 61 12.72 -32.54 -0.02
C SER A 61 13.09 -33.84 0.71
N ASN A 62 12.13 -34.74 0.94
CA ASN A 62 12.41 -36.04 1.57
C ASN A 62 13.28 -36.94 0.68
N ALA A 63 13.02 -36.95 -0.63
CA ALA A 63 13.86 -37.63 -1.63
C ALA A 63 15.28 -37.03 -1.68
N VAL A 64 15.37 -35.70 -1.73
CA VAL A 64 16.63 -34.94 -1.73
C VAL A 64 17.46 -35.20 -0.47
N ASP A 65 16.82 -35.16 0.71
CA ASP A 65 17.49 -35.40 1.99
C ASP A 65 18.04 -36.82 2.08
N ASP A 66 17.35 -37.82 1.49
CA ASP A 66 17.84 -39.20 1.48
C ASP A 66 19.11 -39.39 0.65
N LEU A 67 19.17 -38.75 -0.52
CA LEU A 67 20.38 -38.73 -1.35
C LEU A 67 21.53 -38.01 -0.64
N ASN A 68 21.24 -36.86 -0.03
CA ASN A 68 22.26 -36.11 0.71
C ASN A 68 22.81 -36.90 1.91
N ARG A 69 21.97 -37.67 2.62
CA ARG A 69 22.41 -38.58 3.71
C ARG A 69 23.29 -39.72 3.21
N ALA A 70 23.08 -40.19 1.99
CA ALA A 70 23.93 -41.20 1.36
C ALA A 70 25.26 -40.65 0.85
N ALA A 71 25.39 -39.32 0.74
CA ALA A 71 26.52 -38.64 0.11
C ALA A 71 26.84 -39.16 -1.32
N ASN A 72 25.83 -39.70 -2.01
CA ASN A 72 25.98 -40.32 -3.33
C ASN A 72 25.57 -39.37 -4.45
N ARG A 73 26.57 -38.77 -5.12
CA ARG A 73 26.37 -37.83 -6.24
C ARG A 73 25.92 -38.50 -7.55
N GLN A 74 25.91 -39.84 -7.61
CA GLN A 74 25.36 -40.60 -8.74
C GLN A 74 23.89 -41.01 -8.53
N GLY A 75 23.29 -40.61 -7.40
CA GLY A 75 21.87 -40.82 -7.16
C GLY A 75 21.01 -40.03 -8.16
N ILE A 76 19.74 -40.44 -8.29
CA ILE A 76 18.80 -39.84 -9.23
C ILE A 76 17.47 -39.57 -8.51
N VAL A 77 16.89 -38.39 -8.71
CA VAL A 77 15.49 -38.11 -8.36
C VAL A 77 14.66 -38.06 -9.62
N ILE A 78 13.58 -38.83 -9.70
CA ILE A 78 12.68 -38.87 -10.85
C ILE A 78 11.32 -38.40 -10.36
N VAL A 79 10.81 -37.33 -10.96
CA VAL A 79 9.49 -36.77 -10.69
C VAL A 79 8.60 -36.96 -11.90
N GLN A 80 7.50 -37.67 -11.71
CA GLN A 80 6.41 -37.74 -12.68
C GLN A 80 5.23 -36.97 -12.11
N CYS A 81 4.77 -35.97 -12.85
CA CYS A 81 3.64 -35.13 -12.49
C CYS A 81 2.66 -35.09 -13.65
N ASP A 82 1.56 -35.80 -13.51
CA ASP A 82 0.39 -35.74 -14.39
C ASP A 82 -0.58 -34.68 -13.83
N PRO A 83 -1.54 -34.15 -14.60
CA PRO A 83 -2.58 -33.27 -14.06
C PRO A 83 -3.23 -33.72 -12.74
N PHE A 84 -3.26 -35.03 -12.45
CA PHE A 84 -3.96 -35.56 -11.26
C PHE A 84 -3.08 -36.14 -10.15
N PHE A 85 -1.79 -36.38 -10.39
CA PHE A 85 -0.93 -37.03 -9.38
C PHE A 85 0.52 -36.59 -9.47
N ILE A 86 1.23 -36.78 -8.36
CA ILE A 86 2.68 -36.62 -8.26
C ILE A 86 3.29 -37.94 -7.81
N GLU A 87 4.31 -38.40 -8.52
CA GLU A 87 5.18 -39.50 -8.14
C GLU A 87 6.62 -39.01 -8.06
N ILE A 88 7.28 -39.33 -6.95
CA ILE A 88 8.69 -39.01 -6.72
C ILE A 88 9.42 -40.31 -6.37
N GLU A 89 10.38 -40.66 -7.20
CA GLU A 89 11.30 -41.78 -6.98
C GLU A 89 12.71 -41.23 -6.69
N ASN A 90 13.34 -41.72 -5.63
CA ASN A 90 14.77 -41.52 -5.41
C ASN A 90 15.54 -42.83 -5.45
N ARG A 91 16.59 -42.88 -6.28
CA ARG A 91 17.48 -44.04 -6.45
C ARG A 91 18.87 -43.74 -5.92
N GLY A 92 19.48 -44.70 -5.23
CA GLY A 92 20.86 -44.56 -4.73
C GLY A 92 20.99 -43.71 -3.45
N GLY A 93 19.88 -43.52 -2.73
CA GLY A 93 19.87 -42.95 -1.38
C GLY A 93 20.19 -43.99 -0.31
N LYS A 94 20.07 -43.59 0.97
CA LYS A 94 20.28 -44.49 2.10
C LYS A 94 19.12 -45.49 2.22
N GLY A 95 17.94 -45.12 1.71
CA GLY A 95 16.73 -45.91 1.77
C GLY A 95 16.06 -45.87 3.14
N ILE A 96 14.88 -46.48 3.23
CA ILE A 96 14.11 -46.60 4.47
C ILE A 96 14.25 -48.04 5.00
N PRO A 97 14.61 -48.24 6.28
CA PRO A 97 14.72 -49.58 6.84
C PRO A 97 13.41 -50.37 6.74
N LEU A 98 13.47 -51.58 6.19
CA LEU A 98 12.34 -52.51 6.09
C LEU A 98 12.27 -53.40 7.34
N THR A 99 12.26 -52.78 8.52
CA THR A 99 12.25 -53.46 9.82
C THR A 99 11.01 -53.10 10.62
N LYS A 100 10.66 -53.95 11.59
CA LYS A 100 9.64 -53.64 12.59
C LYS A 100 10.16 -52.56 13.55
N TRP A 101 9.30 -51.60 13.88
CA TRP A 101 9.52 -50.60 14.92
C TRP A 101 9.08 -51.12 16.29
N ASP A 102 7.91 -51.76 16.32
CA ASP A 102 7.38 -52.53 17.44
C ASP A 102 6.71 -53.82 16.92
N ASP A 103 6.08 -54.60 17.80
CA ASP A 103 5.46 -55.88 17.42
C ASP A 103 4.34 -55.74 16.37
N SER A 104 3.74 -54.55 16.26
CA SER A 104 2.57 -54.24 15.45
C SER A 104 2.84 -53.37 14.21
N LEU A 105 3.98 -52.66 14.15
CA LEU A 105 4.20 -51.59 13.17
C LEU A 105 5.56 -51.70 12.47
N TYR A 106 5.57 -51.51 11.15
CA TYR A 106 6.81 -51.39 10.37
C TYR A 106 7.31 -49.93 10.31
N VAL A 107 8.62 -49.74 10.17
CA VAL A 107 9.23 -48.38 10.09
C VAL A 107 8.66 -47.54 8.93
N PRO A 108 8.46 -48.06 7.70
CA PRO A 108 7.77 -47.31 6.65
C PRO A 108 6.36 -46.90 7.06
N GLU A 109 5.59 -47.82 7.63
CA GLU A 109 4.22 -47.56 8.10
C GLU A 109 4.17 -46.42 9.11
N LEU A 110 5.10 -46.42 10.08
CA LEU A 110 5.25 -45.34 11.06
C LEU A 110 5.55 -43.98 10.41
N ILE A 111 6.48 -43.96 9.45
CA ILE A 111 7.01 -42.72 8.86
C ILE A 111 5.99 -42.04 7.93
N PHE A 112 5.13 -42.81 7.25
CA PHE A 112 4.15 -42.29 6.30
C PHE A 112 2.71 -42.27 6.82
N GLY A 113 2.39 -43.04 7.87
CA GLY A 113 1.03 -43.20 8.40
C GLY A 113 0.78 -42.55 9.76
N GLU A 114 1.81 -42.24 10.55
CA GLU A 114 1.65 -41.67 11.90
C GLU A 114 2.23 -40.26 11.99
N LEU A 115 1.44 -39.31 12.53
CA LEU A 115 1.88 -37.94 12.78
C LEU A 115 2.93 -37.89 13.90
N LEU A 116 3.74 -36.83 13.95
CA LEU A 116 4.77 -36.60 14.98
C LEU A 116 5.92 -37.63 14.99
N THR A 117 6.18 -38.27 13.85
CA THR A 117 7.27 -39.24 13.67
C THR A 117 8.42 -38.62 12.87
N SER A 118 9.65 -38.67 13.41
CA SER A 118 10.85 -38.16 12.72
C SER A 118 12.13 -38.81 13.26
N SER A 119 13.13 -38.99 12.39
CA SER A 119 14.49 -39.39 12.76
C SER A 119 15.39 -38.21 13.20
N ASN A 120 14.79 -37.04 13.43
CA ASN A 120 15.49 -35.76 13.59
C ASN A 120 15.53 -35.20 15.02
N TYR A 121 15.26 -36.02 16.04
CA TYR A 121 15.20 -35.56 17.44
C TYR A 121 16.56 -35.50 18.17
N THR A 122 17.65 -35.99 17.59
CA THR A 122 18.98 -36.07 18.25
C THR A 122 20.13 -35.71 17.29
N GLU A 123 20.93 -34.70 17.63
CA GLU A 123 22.23 -34.22 17.04
C GLU A 123 22.25 -32.98 16.10
N GLU A 124 23.42 -32.29 16.08
CA GLU A 124 23.79 -31.05 15.35
C GLU A 124 23.83 -31.24 13.82
N ARG A 125 23.20 -30.36 13.03
CA ARG A 125 22.93 -30.65 11.61
C ARG A 125 22.94 -29.47 10.64
N TYR A 126 23.14 -29.82 9.36
CA TYR A 126 22.97 -28.97 8.17
C TYR A 126 21.64 -29.22 7.42
N TYR A 127 20.80 -30.16 7.87
CA TYR A 127 19.58 -30.62 7.17
C TYR A 127 18.28 -29.99 7.70
N SER A 128 17.19 -30.13 6.95
CA SER A 128 16.00 -29.25 7.08
C SER A 128 14.84 -29.79 7.93
N GLY A 129 14.66 -31.10 8.10
CA GLY A 129 13.45 -31.66 8.74
C GLY A 129 13.43 -31.44 10.27
N ARG A 130 12.40 -30.76 10.79
CA ARG A 130 12.33 -30.39 12.23
C ARG A 130 11.14 -30.94 13.01
N ASN A 131 9.97 -31.09 12.40
CA ASN A 131 8.71 -31.17 13.16
C ASN A 131 7.93 -32.49 13.02
N GLY A 132 8.40 -33.46 12.23
CA GLY A 132 7.75 -34.78 12.13
C GLY A 132 6.38 -34.81 11.44
N PHE A 133 5.97 -33.74 10.75
CA PHE A 133 4.70 -33.66 9.99
C PHE A 133 4.86 -33.96 8.49
N GLY A 134 6.02 -33.64 7.91
CA GLY A 134 6.32 -33.58 6.47
C GLY A 134 5.44 -34.40 5.52
N ILE A 135 5.89 -35.60 5.17
CA ILE A 135 5.21 -36.43 4.17
C ILE A 135 3.81 -36.91 4.59
N LYS A 136 3.50 -36.89 5.90
CA LYS A 136 2.15 -37.20 6.39
C LYS A 136 1.15 -36.13 5.96
N LEU A 137 1.57 -34.87 5.83
CA LEU A 137 0.71 -33.83 5.29
C LEU A 137 0.33 -34.14 3.84
N CYS A 138 1.27 -34.67 3.03
CA CYS A 138 0.95 -35.15 1.70
C CYS A 138 -0.11 -36.27 1.76
N ASN A 139 -0.01 -37.19 2.72
CA ASN A 139 -0.99 -38.26 2.93
C ASN A 139 -2.38 -37.71 3.34
N ILE A 140 -2.42 -36.80 4.32
CA ILE A 140 -3.66 -36.19 4.82
C ILE A 140 -4.36 -35.38 3.72
N PHE A 141 -3.65 -34.62 2.90
CA PHE A 141 -4.26 -33.82 1.83
C PHE A 141 -4.43 -34.56 0.51
N SER A 142 -4.33 -35.89 0.51
CA SER A 142 -4.52 -36.74 -0.67
C SER A 142 -5.70 -37.68 -0.53
N THR A 143 -6.38 -37.95 -1.65
CA THR A 143 -7.38 -39.02 -1.75
C THR A 143 -6.71 -40.39 -1.63
N LYS A 144 -5.48 -40.51 -2.14
CA LYS A 144 -4.64 -41.71 -2.05
C LYS A 144 -3.16 -41.36 -1.99
N LEU A 145 -2.41 -42.06 -1.15
CA LEU A 145 -0.94 -42.05 -1.15
C LEU A 145 -0.44 -43.49 -1.11
N SER A 146 0.51 -43.83 -1.98
CA SER A 146 1.15 -45.13 -2.02
C SER A 146 2.66 -44.99 -1.95
N VAL A 147 3.30 -45.92 -1.24
CA VAL A 147 4.75 -45.97 -1.07
C VAL A 147 5.24 -47.34 -1.51
N ARG A 148 6.31 -47.36 -2.31
CA ARG A 148 7.04 -48.55 -2.72
C ARG A 148 8.52 -48.37 -2.38
N ILE A 149 9.08 -49.28 -1.59
CA ILE A 149 10.46 -49.21 -1.09
C ILE A 149 11.18 -50.49 -1.48
N ILE A 150 12.36 -50.35 -2.08
CA ILE A 150 13.24 -51.45 -2.44
C ILE A 150 14.53 -51.30 -1.62
N ASP A 151 14.91 -52.33 -0.87
CA ASP A 151 16.19 -52.36 -0.14
C ASP A 151 17.34 -52.91 -1.00
N SER A 152 18.57 -52.82 -0.49
CA SER A 152 19.76 -53.35 -1.19
C SER A 152 19.77 -54.87 -1.37
N LYS A 153 18.89 -55.60 -0.68
CA LYS A 153 18.74 -57.06 -0.77
C LYS A 153 17.72 -57.46 -1.85
N GLY A 154 16.98 -56.51 -2.41
CA GLY A 154 15.90 -56.74 -3.37
C GLY A 154 14.55 -57.06 -2.70
N SER A 155 14.42 -56.82 -1.39
CA SER A 155 13.13 -56.89 -0.70
C SER A 155 12.30 -55.66 -1.10
N CYS A 156 11.05 -55.87 -1.51
CA CYS A 156 10.15 -54.80 -1.90
C CYS A 156 8.96 -54.72 -0.95
N TYR A 157 8.76 -53.54 -0.38
CA TYR A 157 7.66 -53.17 0.50
C TYR A 157 6.71 -52.23 -0.23
N GLU A 158 5.42 -52.54 -0.23
CA GLU A 158 4.39 -51.68 -0.79
C GLU A 158 3.25 -51.48 0.22
N GLN A 159 2.82 -50.24 0.40
CA GLN A 159 1.66 -49.89 1.23
C GLN A 159 0.96 -48.67 0.66
N SER A 160 -0.35 -48.55 0.92
CA SER A 160 -1.12 -47.36 0.55
C SER A 160 -2.09 -46.93 1.63
N TRP A 161 -2.45 -45.66 1.59
CA TRP A 161 -3.45 -45.00 2.40
C TRP A 161 -4.46 -44.30 1.51
N GLU A 162 -5.70 -44.26 1.96
CA GLU A 162 -6.82 -43.63 1.25
C GLU A 162 -7.65 -42.76 2.19
N ASN A 163 -8.46 -41.87 1.62
CA ASN A 163 -9.37 -40.97 2.32
C ASN A 163 -8.64 -40.11 3.38
N ASN A 164 -7.68 -39.30 2.94
CA ASN A 164 -6.94 -38.38 3.80
C ASN A 164 -6.23 -39.10 4.95
N MET A 165 -5.54 -40.21 4.67
CA MET A 165 -4.88 -41.06 5.66
C MET A 165 -5.81 -41.80 6.65
N ALA A 166 -7.14 -41.80 6.44
CA ALA A 166 -8.08 -42.50 7.33
C ALA A 166 -8.06 -44.02 7.12
N VAL A 167 -7.87 -44.47 5.88
CA VAL A 167 -7.84 -45.88 5.52
C VAL A 167 -6.40 -46.29 5.31
N LYS A 168 -5.96 -47.32 6.02
CA LYS A 168 -4.64 -47.93 5.88
C LYS A 168 -4.79 -49.31 5.25
N ASN A 169 -4.23 -49.49 4.05
CA ASN A 169 -4.29 -50.77 3.35
C ASN A 169 -3.20 -51.74 3.85
N PRO A 170 -3.40 -53.07 3.68
CA PRO A 170 -2.41 -54.07 4.05
C PRO A 170 -1.07 -53.87 3.34
N ILE A 171 0.01 -54.30 4.00
CA ILE A 171 1.35 -54.31 3.42
C ILE A 171 1.48 -55.46 2.43
N THR A 172 1.97 -55.15 1.23
CA THR A 172 2.34 -56.15 0.22
C THR A 172 3.85 -56.31 0.20
N TRP A 173 4.31 -57.56 0.30
CA TRP A 173 5.73 -57.91 0.21
C TRP A 173 6.02 -58.67 -1.07
N SER A 174 7.07 -58.26 -1.77
CA SER A 174 7.57 -58.97 -2.94
C SER A 174 9.11 -58.96 -2.99
N LYS A 175 9.69 -59.68 -3.94
CA LYS A 175 11.12 -59.64 -4.25
C LYS A 175 11.32 -59.15 -5.66
N VAL A 176 12.26 -58.22 -5.82
CA VAL A 176 12.66 -57.64 -7.10
C VAL A 176 14.11 -57.97 -7.42
N SER A 177 14.52 -57.73 -8.67
CA SER A 177 15.90 -57.96 -9.08
C SER A 177 16.85 -57.02 -8.32
N LYS A 178 17.96 -57.54 -7.80
CA LYS A 178 19.01 -56.71 -7.18
C LYS A 178 19.57 -55.64 -8.13
N LYS A 179 19.39 -55.81 -9.45
CA LYS A 179 19.78 -54.83 -10.47
C LYS A 179 18.95 -53.54 -10.42
N GLU A 180 17.74 -53.58 -9.86
CA GLU A 180 16.90 -52.38 -9.68
C GLU A 180 17.51 -51.41 -8.64
N GLY A 181 18.31 -51.95 -7.71
CA GLY A 181 18.98 -51.16 -6.67
C GLY A 181 18.01 -50.62 -5.61
N PRO A 182 18.53 -49.98 -4.55
CA PRO A 182 17.69 -49.41 -3.51
C PRO A 182 16.97 -48.15 -4.01
N SER A 183 15.67 -48.10 -3.78
CA SER A 183 14.83 -46.95 -4.14
C SER A 183 13.66 -46.75 -3.20
N VAL A 184 13.18 -45.51 -3.15
CA VAL A 184 11.94 -45.14 -2.47
C VAL A 184 11.09 -44.38 -3.48
N ILE A 185 9.85 -44.83 -3.66
CA ILE A 185 8.87 -44.26 -4.58
C ILE A 185 7.67 -43.85 -3.74
N VAL A 186 7.30 -42.58 -3.83
CA VAL A 186 6.11 -42.02 -3.19
C VAL A 186 5.21 -41.45 -4.26
N ARG A 187 3.99 -41.95 -4.36
CA ARG A 187 2.96 -41.45 -5.27
C ARG A 187 1.76 -40.98 -4.48
N PHE A 188 1.27 -39.78 -4.77
CA PHE A 188 0.10 -39.23 -4.11
C PHE A 188 -0.83 -38.48 -5.06
N TYR A 189 -2.11 -38.50 -4.73
CA TYR A 189 -3.22 -37.92 -5.49
C TYR A 189 -3.85 -36.82 -4.64
N PRO A 190 -3.46 -35.54 -4.82
CA PRO A 190 -4.03 -34.45 -4.04
C PRO A 190 -5.55 -34.41 -4.13
N GLU A 191 -6.22 -34.12 -3.01
CA GLU A 191 -7.66 -33.91 -3.03
C GLU A 191 -7.99 -32.49 -3.53
N PHE A 192 -8.02 -32.32 -4.85
CA PHE A 192 -8.14 -31.01 -5.50
C PHE A 192 -9.39 -30.21 -5.09
N SER A 193 -10.48 -30.87 -4.70
CA SER A 193 -11.69 -30.22 -4.17
C SER A 193 -11.39 -29.35 -2.94
N ARG A 194 -10.45 -29.77 -2.07
CA ARG A 194 -10.00 -28.97 -0.91
C ARG A 194 -9.20 -27.75 -1.32
N PHE A 195 -8.51 -27.82 -2.45
CA PHE A 195 -7.70 -26.73 -2.99
C PHE A 195 -8.48 -25.84 -3.96
N LYS A 196 -9.79 -26.06 -4.12
CA LYS A 196 -10.66 -25.38 -5.09
C LYS A 196 -10.08 -25.38 -6.52
N LYS A 197 -9.50 -26.51 -6.91
CA LYS A 197 -8.98 -26.77 -8.26
C LYS A 197 -9.57 -28.07 -8.79
N GLU A 198 -9.40 -28.30 -10.09
CA GLU A 198 -9.78 -29.57 -10.75
C GLU A 198 -8.56 -30.48 -10.97
N CYS A 199 -7.44 -29.88 -11.37
CA CYS A 199 -6.18 -30.55 -11.64
C CYS A 199 -5.01 -29.53 -11.58
N PHE A 200 -3.78 -30.00 -11.78
CA PHE A 200 -2.63 -29.14 -12.02
C PHE A 200 -2.70 -28.49 -13.41
N SER A 201 -2.50 -27.17 -13.48
CA SER A 201 -2.36 -26.44 -14.74
C SER A 201 -0.91 -26.44 -15.21
N GLU A 202 -0.67 -26.04 -16.47
CA GLU A 202 0.70 -25.91 -17.01
C GLU A 202 1.55 -24.91 -16.21
N GLU A 203 0.94 -23.88 -15.65
CA GLU A 203 1.61 -22.94 -14.74
C GLU A 203 2.07 -23.63 -13.45
N ASP A 204 1.24 -24.48 -12.86
CA ASP A 204 1.59 -25.27 -11.67
C ASP A 204 2.77 -26.20 -11.97
N LEU A 205 2.72 -26.90 -13.12
CA LEU A 205 3.82 -27.75 -13.60
C LEU A 205 5.10 -26.94 -13.83
N GLY A 206 4.99 -25.69 -14.28
CA GLY A 206 6.12 -24.77 -14.43
C GLY A 206 6.80 -24.42 -13.09
N VAL A 207 6.02 -24.29 -12.01
CA VAL A 207 6.55 -24.11 -10.65
C VAL A 207 7.25 -25.39 -10.17
N PHE A 208 6.65 -26.56 -10.40
CA PHE A 208 7.22 -27.84 -10.00
C PHE A 208 8.50 -28.18 -10.77
N ARG A 209 8.57 -27.91 -12.08
CA ARG A 209 9.79 -28.03 -12.90
C ARG A 209 10.94 -27.23 -12.29
N ARG A 210 10.69 -25.97 -11.91
CA ARG A 210 11.69 -25.12 -11.24
C ARG A 210 12.17 -25.78 -9.94
N HIS A 211 11.28 -26.30 -9.11
CA HIS A 211 11.69 -26.96 -7.87
C HIS A 211 12.53 -28.22 -8.10
N VAL A 212 12.28 -28.99 -9.16
CA VAL A 212 13.14 -30.14 -9.51
C VAL A 212 14.51 -29.69 -10.04
N LEU A 213 14.56 -28.59 -10.80
CA LEU A 213 15.83 -27.95 -11.18
C LEU A 213 16.62 -27.50 -9.93
N GLU A 214 15.95 -26.88 -8.96
CA GLU A 214 16.54 -26.51 -7.67
C GLU A 214 17.02 -27.75 -6.89
N ALA A 215 16.29 -28.86 -6.92
CA ALA A 215 16.73 -30.11 -6.30
C ALA A 215 18.05 -30.62 -6.89
N SER A 216 18.24 -30.52 -8.21
CA SER A 216 19.52 -30.86 -8.86
C SER A 216 20.64 -29.91 -8.41
N LEU A 217 20.36 -28.61 -8.31
CA LEU A 217 21.33 -27.62 -7.80
C LEU A 217 21.80 -27.96 -6.37
N VAL A 218 20.86 -28.39 -5.52
CA VAL A 218 21.13 -28.64 -4.09
C VAL A 218 21.88 -29.94 -3.85
N THR A 219 21.50 -30.99 -4.57
CA THR A 219 22.08 -32.34 -4.44
C THR A 219 23.31 -32.55 -5.31
N GLY A 220 23.49 -31.75 -6.37
CA GLY A 220 24.45 -32.02 -7.44
C GLY A 220 24.18 -33.32 -8.21
N CYS A 221 23.02 -33.94 -7.99
CA CYS A 221 22.59 -35.19 -8.62
C CYS A 221 21.73 -34.89 -9.85
N THR A 222 21.53 -35.91 -10.68
CA THR A 222 20.60 -35.83 -11.80
C THR A 222 19.16 -35.87 -11.27
N CYS A 223 18.33 -34.93 -11.71
CA CYS A 223 16.91 -34.90 -11.40
C CYS A 223 16.11 -34.88 -12.71
N LEU A 224 15.02 -35.63 -12.79
CA LEU A 224 14.14 -35.65 -13.95
C LEU A 224 12.75 -35.15 -13.56
N PHE A 225 12.12 -34.33 -14.40
CA PHE A 225 10.71 -33.97 -14.28
C PHE A 225 10.00 -34.28 -15.59
N ASN A 226 9.04 -35.21 -15.62
CA ASN A 226 8.33 -35.61 -16.84
C ASN A 226 9.27 -35.85 -18.05
N ASN A 227 10.36 -36.60 -17.81
CA ASN A 227 11.45 -36.88 -18.78
C ASN A 227 12.35 -35.70 -19.14
N PHE A 228 12.14 -34.49 -18.61
CA PHE A 228 13.09 -33.38 -18.70
C PHE A 228 14.22 -33.59 -17.70
N GLU A 229 15.44 -33.77 -18.20
CA GLU A 229 16.62 -34.05 -17.37
C GLU A 229 17.34 -32.76 -16.95
N PHE A 230 17.62 -32.66 -15.65
CA PHE A 230 18.47 -31.65 -15.04
C PHE A 230 19.70 -32.34 -14.44
N SER A 231 20.85 -32.19 -15.10
CA SER A 231 22.07 -32.88 -14.73
C SER A 231 23.13 -31.89 -14.24
N ARG A 232 23.56 -32.07 -12.98
CA ARG A 232 24.66 -31.33 -12.35
C ARG A 232 24.51 -29.81 -12.43
N VAL A 233 23.31 -29.32 -12.13
CA VAL A 233 23.02 -27.88 -12.14
C VAL A 233 23.94 -27.15 -11.16
N THR A 234 24.68 -26.17 -11.66
CA THR A 234 25.46 -25.22 -10.86
C THR A 234 24.67 -23.94 -10.64
N LEU A 235 25.03 -23.14 -9.63
CA LEU A 235 24.35 -21.87 -9.38
C LEU A 235 24.47 -20.93 -10.58
N HIS A 236 25.58 -21.01 -11.33
CA HIS A 236 25.76 -20.31 -12.60
C HIS A 236 24.74 -20.74 -13.66
N SER A 237 24.67 -22.03 -13.98
CA SER A 237 23.73 -22.55 -14.99
C SER A 237 22.27 -22.33 -14.60
N TYR A 238 21.98 -22.28 -13.30
CA TYR A 238 20.68 -21.94 -12.75
C TYR A 238 20.35 -20.46 -12.95
N ALA A 239 21.29 -19.57 -12.62
CA ALA A 239 21.12 -18.13 -12.78
C ALA A 239 20.87 -17.73 -14.24
N GLU A 240 21.58 -18.35 -15.19
CA GLU A 240 21.38 -18.18 -16.65
C GLU A 240 19.96 -18.49 -17.12
N LYS A 241 19.16 -19.24 -16.35
CA LYS A 241 17.75 -19.48 -16.69
C LYS A 241 16.84 -18.30 -16.38
N PHE A 242 17.23 -17.40 -15.48
CA PHE A 242 16.44 -16.24 -15.05
C PHE A 242 16.77 -14.96 -15.82
N VAL A 243 18.01 -14.86 -16.32
CA VAL A 243 18.58 -13.64 -16.90
C VAL A 243 18.71 -13.79 -18.41
N ASP A 244 18.36 -12.75 -19.17
CA ASP A 244 18.70 -12.65 -20.59
C ASP A 244 20.08 -12.02 -20.82
N TYR A 245 20.72 -11.52 -19.75
CA TYR A 245 21.99 -10.82 -19.74
C TYR A 245 23.06 -11.62 -19.00
N PRO A 246 24.37 -11.42 -19.28
CA PRO A 246 25.42 -12.23 -18.69
C PRO A 246 25.52 -12.06 -17.17
N ILE A 247 25.95 -13.12 -16.50
CA ILE A 247 26.48 -13.02 -15.15
C ILE A 247 27.73 -12.14 -15.19
N THR A 248 27.74 -11.12 -14.34
CA THR A 248 28.75 -10.05 -14.36
C THR A 248 29.87 -10.25 -13.34
N ALA A 249 29.63 -11.05 -12.29
CA ALA A 249 30.64 -11.46 -11.33
C ALA A 249 30.25 -12.76 -10.63
N VAL A 250 31.26 -13.56 -10.25
CA VAL A 250 31.11 -14.80 -9.46
C VAL A 250 32.13 -14.77 -8.32
N PHE A 251 31.67 -15.05 -7.11
CA PHE A 251 32.48 -15.11 -5.90
C PHE A 251 32.26 -16.44 -5.18
N SER A 252 33.34 -17.08 -4.75
CA SER A 252 33.28 -18.34 -4.02
C SER A 252 34.09 -18.26 -2.73
N SER A 253 33.49 -18.73 -1.64
CA SER A 253 34.11 -18.81 -0.32
C SER A 253 33.75 -20.16 0.33
N GLY A 254 34.67 -21.12 0.28
CA GLY A 254 34.39 -22.50 0.70
C GLY A 254 33.25 -23.12 -0.12
N ASN A 255 32.18 -23.55 0.56
CA ASN A 255 30.97 -24.11 -0.07
C ASN A 255 29.89 -23.05 -0.39
N ASN A 256 30.23 -21.77 -0.28
CA ASN A 256 29.32 -20.66 -0.51
C ASN A 256 29.65 -19.98 -1.83
N GLU A 257 28.61 -19.63 -2.59
CA GLU A 257 28.74 -19.03 -3.91
C GLU A 257 27.80 -17.83 -4.04
N THR A 258 28.29 -16.75 -4.63
CA THR A 258 27.54 -15.53 -4.93
C THR A 258 27.75 -15.15 -6.39
N LEU A 259 26.68 -14.92 -7.13
CA LEU A 259 26.72 -14.38 -8.48
C LEU A 259 25.97 -13.06 -8.53
N LEU A 260 26.53 -12.11 -9.28
CA LEU A 260 25.92 -10.81 -9.55
C LEU A 260 25.59 -10.68 -11.03
N THR A 261 24.45 -10.11 -11.34
CA THR A 261 23.98 -9.82 -12.70
C THR A 261 23.45 -8.39 -12.77
N ASP A 262 23.32 -7.84 -13.96
CA ASP A 262 22.74 -6.51 -14.20
C ASP A 262 21.19 -6.48 -14.07
N GLN A 263 20.54 -7.64 -13.98
CA GLN A 263 19.09 -7.74 -13.82
C GLN A 263 18.62 -7.15 -12.47
N GLN A 264 18.18 -5.90 -12.52
CA GLN A 264 17.78 -5.11 -11.35
C GLN A 264 16.60 -5.74 -10.60
N GLY A 265 16.71 -5.79 -9.26
CA GLY A 265 15.60 -6.22 -8.40
C GLY A 265 15.47 -7.73 -8.22
N LEU A 266 16.29 -8.54 -8.90
CA LEU A 266 16.28 -9.99 -8.78
C LEU A 266 17.10 -10.44 -7.56
N CYS A 267 16.52 -11.22 -6.66
CA CYS A 267 17.26 -11.86 -5.58
C CYS A 267 16.76 -13.30 -5.42
N VAL A 268 17.66 -14.26 -5.61
CA VAL A 268 17.38 -15.67 -5.42
C VAL A 268 18.44 -16.25 -4.50
N SER A 269 18.02 -16.75 -3.33
CA SER A 269 18.95 -17.22 -2.31
C SER A 269 18.57 -18.58 -1.73
N PHE A 270 19.60 -19.37 -1.41
CA PHE A 270 19.51 -20.71 -0.87
C PHE A 270 20.34 -20.85 0.41
N VAL A 271 19.75 -21.44 1.45
CA VAL A 271 20.45 -21.77 2.71
C VAL A 271 20.34 -23.26 2.94
N ASN A 272 21.47 -23.96 2.94
CA ASN A 272 21.53 -25.43 2.98
C ASN A 272 20.66 -26.11 1.93
N GLY A 273 20.44 -25.44 0.80
CA GLY A 273 19.59 -25.90 -0.28
C GLY A 273 18.09 -25.67 -0.11
N ILE A 274 17.69 -24.90 0.90
CA ILE A 274 16.33 -24.39 1.03
C ILE A 274 16.29 -23.01 0.40
N ARG A 275 15.38 -22.79 -0.56
CA ARG A 275 15.16 -21.46 -1.12
C ARG A 275 14.50 -20.56 -0.09
N THR A 276 15.12 -19.42 0.21
CA THR A 276 14.59 -18.43 1.15
C THR A 276 13.94 -17.29 0.38
N ILE A 277 12.62 -17.34 0.24
CA ILE A 277 11.81 -16.38 -0.52
C ILE A 277 11.81 -14.98 0.14
N ASP A 278 11.83 -14.94 1.47
CA ASP A 278 11.81 -13.72 2.28
C ASP A 278 13.23 -13.28 2.72
N ASP A 279 14.26 -13.78 2.03
CA ASP A 279 15.68 -13.55 2.33
C ASP A 279 16.05 -13.94 3.77
N GLY A 280 16.90 -13.17 4.43
CA GLY A 280 17.33 -13.43 5.80
C GLY A 280 18.72 -12.89 6.12
N THR A 281 19.26 -13.35 7.24
CA THR A 281 20.56 -12.91 7.75
C THR A 281 21.71 -13.15 6.77
N HIS A 282 21.59 -14.11 5.86
CA HIS A 282 22.59 -14.41 4.82
C HIS A 282 22.69 -13.36 3.74
N VAL A 283 21.55 -12.88 3.25
CA VAL A 283 21.52 -11.78 2.29
C VAL A 283 22.01 -10.50 2.97
N ASP A 284 21.62 -10.26 4.23
CA ASP A 284 22.13 -9.12 5.01
C ASP A 284 23.66 -9.18 5.20
N ALA A 285 24.22 -10.38 5.44
CA ALA A 285 25.66 -10.59 5.56
C ALA A 285 26.39 -10.31 4.23
N LEU A 286 25.87 -10.80 3.10
CA LEU A 286 26.40 -10.49 1.76
C LEU A 286 26.46 -8.97 1.53
N LEU A 287 25.38 -8.26 1.85
CA LEU A 287 25.29 -6.82 1.66
C LEU A 287 26.21 -6.04 2.60
N LYS A 288 26.49 -6.56 3.79
CA LYS A 288 27.49 -6.01 4.72
C LYS A 288 28.90 -6.18 4.17
N GLU A 289 29.22 -7.36 3.64
CA GLU A 289 30.51 -7.63 2.99
C GLU A 289 30.71 -6.72 1.79
N LEU A 290 29.68 -6.58 0.92
CA LEU A 290 29.73 -5.70 -0.24
C LEU A 290 30.06 -4.25 0.15
N LYS A 291 29.40 -3.69 1.18
CA LYS A 291 29.72 -2.33 1.68
C LYS A 291 31.17 -2.20 2.12
N THR A 292 31.66 -3.21 2.83
CA THR A 292 33.03 -3.26 3.36
C THR A 292 34.03 -3.28 2.20
N SER A 293 33.82 -4.17 1.22
CA SER A 293 34.66 -4.30 0.04
C SER A 293 34.59 -3.09 -0.91
N LEU A 294 33.46 -2.37 -0.96
CA LEU A 294 33.31 -1.11 -1.72
C LEU A 294 33.94 0.11 -1.03
N GLY A 295 34.35 -0.01 0.24
CA GLY A 295 34.98 1.06 1.01
C GLY A 295 34.01 2.15 1.47
N ILE A 296 32.72 1.80 1.66
CA ILE A 296 31.66 2.76 1.97
C ILE A 296 31.52 2.93 3.48
N THR A 297 31.76 4.15 3.98
CA THR A 297 31.73 4.49 5.41
C THR A 297 30.37 5.01 5.90
N THR A 298 29.36 5.08 5.03
CA THR A 298 28.03 5.64 5.35
C THR A 298 27.26 4.77 6.35
N LYS A 299 26.62 5.43 7.35
CA LYS A 299 25.88 4.74 8.42
C LYS A 299 24.52 4.23 7.92
N LYS A 300 24.46 2.93 7.59
CA LYS A 300 23.29 2.07 7.26
C LYS A 300 22.57 2.34 5.91
N ILE A 301 22.89 1.51 4.92
CA ILE A 301 22.13 1.35 3.67
C ILE A 301 21.13 0.19 3.80
N PHE A 302 19.88 0.36 3.34
CA PHE A 302 18.87 -0.70 3.31
C PHE A 302 19.18 -1.74 2.23
N ALA A 303 18.98 -3.02 2.59
CA ALA A 303 19.14 -4.15 1.68
C ALA A 303 18.30 -4.02 0.41
N THR A 304 17.07 -3.50 0.53
CA THR A 304 16.15 -3.28 -0.59
C THR A 304 16.67 -2.29 -1.62
N ALA A 305 17.31 -1.20 -1.19
CA ALA A 305 17.88 -0.21 -2.10
C ALA A 305 19.05 -0.78 -2.91
N ILE A 306 19.84 -1.66 -2.30
CA ILE A 306 20.96 -2.33 -2.96
C ILE A 306 20.44 -3.38 -3.96
N LYS A 307 19.50 -4.22 -3.53
CA LYS A 307 18.87 -5.26 -4.36
C LYS A 307 18.14 -4.69 -5.59
N ALA A 308 17.68 -3.45 -5.54
CA ALA A 308 17.01 -2.80 -6.66
C ALA A 308 17.96 -2.41 -7.82
N LYS A 309 19.29 -2.57 -7.68
CA LYS A 309 20.27 -2.08 -8.67
C LYS A 309 20.98 -3.16 -9.47
N PHE A 310 20.98 -4.39 -8.98
CA PHE A 310 21.61 -5.52 -9.63
C PHE A 310 20.94 -6.79 -9.13
N GLY A 311 21.11 -7.90 -9.84
CA GLY A 311 20.57 -9.18 -9.44
C GLY A 311 21.56 -9.97 -8.60
N ILE A 312 21.06 -10.73 -7.63
CA ILE A 312 21.84 -11.55 -6.71
C ILE A 312 21.37 -13.00 -6.80
N PHE A 313 22.31 -13.91 -7.02
CA PHE A 313 22.16 -15.33 -6.73
C PHE A 313 23.10 -15.71 -5.60
N LEU A 314 22.57 -16.30 -4.53
CA LEU A 314 23.35 -16.61 -3.33
C LEU A 314 23.06 -18.04 -2.88
N SER A 315 24.07 -18.89 -2.77
CA SER A 315 23.94 -20.22 -2.17
C SER A 315 24.93 -20.36 -1.03
N ILE A 316 24.43 -20.65 0.17
CA ILE A 316 25.27 -20.80 1.36
C ILE A 316 24.99 -22.08 2.15
N ARG A 317 26.02 -22.54 2.87
CA ARG A 317 25.96 -23.64 3.81
C ARG A 317 26.23 -23.14 5.23
N VAL A 318 25.30 -23.39 6.14
CA VAL A 318 25.32 -22.87 7.51
C VAL A 318 25.02 -23.98 8.52
N LYS A 319 25.75 -24.01 9.64
CA LYS A 319 25.48 -24.93 10.75
C LYS A 319 24.23 -24.48 11.52
N ASN A 320 23.33 -25.41 11.85
CA ASN A 320 22.16 -25.17 12.70
C ASN A 320 21.29 -23.95 12.28
N PRO A 321 20.83 -23.87 11.01
CA PRO A 321 20.08 -22.71 10.51
C PRO A 321 18.75 -22.52 11.25
N LYS A 322 18.41 -21.31 11.68
CA LYS A 322 17.13 -20.98 12.35
C LYS A 322 16.25 -20.18 11.40
N PHE A 323 15.02 -20.64 11.15
CA PHE A 323 14.06 -19.99 10.27
C PHE A 323 12.90 -19.37 11.06
N ASN A 324 12.18 -18.43 10.45
CA ASN A 324 11.04 -17.71 11.04
C ASN A 324 9.82 -18.59 11.34
N ALA A 325 9.56 -19.58 10.50
CA ALA A 325 8.42 -20.47 10.58
C ALA A 325 8.75 -21.85 9.99
N GLN A 326 7.80 -22.77 10.05
CA GLN A 326 7.91 -24.10 9.44
C GLN A 326 8.04 -24.04 7.91
N THR A 327 7.53 -22.97 7.29
CA THR A 327 7.65 -22.72 5.86
C THR A 327 9.10 -22.49 5.41
N LYS A 328 9.97 -22.06 6.33
CA LYS A 328 11.40 -21.81 6.14
C LYS A 328 11.73 -20.74 5.10
N ASP A 329 10.81 -19.78 4.91
CA ASP A 329 10.95 -18.76 3.87
C ASP A 329 12.02 -17.72 4.22
N ARG A 330 12.35 -17.52 5.51
CA ARG A 330 13.35 -16.55 5.97
C ARG A 330 14.38 -17.13 6.96
N LEU A 331 15.67 -16.90 6.71
CA LEU A 331 16.74 -17.21 7.68
C LEU A 331 16.82 -16.12 8.77
N VAL A 332 16.74 -16.52 10.03
CA VAL A 332 16.80 -15.64 11.22
C VAL A 332 18.13 -15.81 11.98
N GLY A 333 18.81 -16.94 11.82
CA GLY A 333 20.13 -17.16 12.38
C GLY A 333 20.80 -18.42 11.84
N PRO A 334 22.09 -18.66 12.16
CA PRO A 334 22.98 -17.85 13.00
C PRO A 334 23.34 -16.48 12.41
N ALA A 335 23.84 -15.57 13.26
CA ALA A 335 24.23 -14.22 12.88
C ALA A 335 25.58 -14.16 12.15
N ASP A 336 26.47 -15.12 12.43
CA ASP A 336 27.77 -15.23 11.77
C ASP A 336 27.63 -16.15 10.55
N ILE A 337 27.85 -15.58 9.37
CA ILE A 337 27.69 -16.26 8.08
C ILE A 337 28.99 -16.08 7.30
N PRO A 338 29.70 -17.16 6.97
CA PRO A 338 31.02 -17.09 6.36
C PRO A 338 30.92 -16.73 4.87
N LEU A 339 30.82 -15.44 4.56
CA LEU A 339 30.79 -14.90 3.20
C LEU A 339 31.97 -13.96 2.98
N SER A 340 32.60 -14.03 1.80
CA SER A 340 33.62 -13.07 1.39
C SER A 340 33.56 -12.80 -0.11
N LEU A 341 33.62 -11.52 -0.50
CA LEU A 341 33.54 -11.07 -1.89
C LEU A 341 34.89 -10.70 -2.51
N LYS A 342 36.02 -11.13 -1.92
CA LYS A 342 37.40 -10.87 -2.38
C LYS A 342 37.58 -9.52 -3.11
N THR A 343 38.00 -8.49 -2.38
CA THR A 343 38.06 -7.08 -2.84
C THR A 343 38.71 -6.83 -4.22
N LYS A 344 39.67 -7.66 -4.66
CA LYS A 344 40.29 -7.53 -5.99
C LYS A 344 39.33 -7.86 -7.14
N GLU A 345 38.59 -8.96 -7.01
CA GLU A 345 37.61 -9.41 -8.03
C GLU A 345 36.44 -8.43 -8.10
N LEU A 346 35.97 -7.95 -6.94
CA LEU A 346 34.89 -6.96 -6.88
C LEU A 346 35.29 -5.63 -7.53
N LYS A 347 36.54 -5.17 -7.40
CA LYS A 347 37.01 -3.94 -8.07
C LYS A 347 37.01 -4.03 -9.60
N ASN A 348 37.13 -5.25 -10.14
CA ASN A 348 37.06 -5.50 -11.58
C ASN A 348 35.62 -5.70 -12.08
N TRP A 349 34.63 -5.70 -11.19
CA TRP A 349 33.23 -5.79 -11.57
C TRP A 349 32.82 -4.55 -12.38
N PRO A 350 32.26 -4.69 -13.59
CA PRO A 350 31.97 -3.55 -14.47
C PRO A 350 31.07 -2.46 -13.83
N TYR A 351 30.20 -2.86 -12.89
CA TYR A 351 29.27 -1.96 -12.21
C TYR A 351 29.80 -1.42 -10.87
N PHE A 352 31.06 -1.70 -10.53
CA PHE A 352 31.66 -1.31 -9.25
C PHE A 352 31.51 0.20 -8.97
N LEU A 353 31.85 1.06 -9.94
CA LEU A 353 31.80 2.51 -9.76
C LEU A 353 30.35 3.05 -9.71
N GLU A 354 29.46 2.49 -10.53
CA GLU A 354 28.04 2.87 -10.54
C GLU A 354 27.37 2.54 -9.21
N VAL A 355 27.55 1.31 -8.72
CA VAL A 355 27.00 0.86 -7.45
C VAL A 355 27.64 1.63 -6.30
N LYS A 356 28.96 1.84 -6.31
CA LYS A 356 29.64 2.64 -5.29
C LYS A 356 29.10 4.07 -5.23
N SER A 357 29.02 4.76 -6.37
CA SER A 357 28.49 6.13 -6.47
C SER A 357 27.04 6.22 -5.97
N PHE A 358 26.20 5.25 -6.36
CA PHE A 358 24.82 5.17 -5.86
C PHE A 358 24.77 5.02 -4.34
N LEU A 359 25.57 4.13 -3.77
CA LEU A 359 25.59 3.86 -2.33
C LEU A 359 26.18 5.01 -1.51
N GLU A 360 27.08 5.80 -2.10
CA GLU A 360 27.60 7.05 -1.52
C GLU A 360 26.56 8.19 -1.57
N GLN A 361 25.81 8.29 -2.66
CA GLN A 361 24.75 9.31 -2.85
C GLN A 361 23.45 8.98 -2.09
N SER A 362 23.24 7.70 -1.76
CA SER A 362 22.08 7.21 -1.04
C SER A 362 22.07 7.69 0.42
N LYS A 363 21.55 8.89 0.65
CA LYS A 363 21.12 9.31 1.98
C LYS A 363 19.97 8.40 2.43
N VAL A 364 20.16 7.80 3.60
CA VAL A 364 19.21 6.94 4.32
C VAL A 364 17.76 7.46 4.19
N PRO A 365 16.84 6.71 3.56
CA PRO A 365 15.44 6.79 3.92
C PRO A 365 15.34 6.15 5.31
N LYS A 366 15.06 6.91 6.37
CA LYS A 366 14.90 6.35 7.72
C LYS A 366 13.85 5.22 7.65
N THR A 367 14.16 3.98 7.99
CA THR A 367 13.17 2.94 8.36
C THR A 367 13.71 2.12 9.53
N ALA A 368 12.78 1.56 10.30
CA ALA A 368 12.96 1.28 11.72
C ALA A 368 13.79 0.02 12.00
N ALA A 369 14.72 0.13 12.95
CA ALA A 369 15.11 -1.00 13.77
C ALA A 369 14.13 -1.06 14.96
N ALA A 370 13.67 -2.27 15.28
CA ALA A 370 12.80 -2.54 16.41
C ALA A 370 13.36 -1.91 17.70
N GLY A 371 12.53 -1.12 18.39
CA GLY A 371 12.79 -0.64 19.74
C GLY A 371 13.13 0.84 19.91
N HIS A 372 13.40 1.61 18.84
CA HIS A 372 13.56 3.06 18.95
C HIS A 372 12.39 3.80 18.28
N LYS A 373 11.84 4.81 18.97
CA LYS A 373 10.81 5.75 18.45
C LYS A 373 11.10 6.08 16.98
N LEU A 374 10.13 5.80 16.10
CA LEU A 374 10.22 6.10 14.68
C LEU A 374 10.42 7.61 14.51
N GLN A 375 11.60 8.03 14.07
CA GLN A 375 11.85 9.45 13.78
C GLN A 375 11.24 9.83 12.43
N ILE A 376 9.92 9.96 12.42
CA ILE A 376 9.15 10.59 11.35
C ILE A 376 8.93 12.05 11.78
N LYS A 377 9.20 12.99 10.86
CA LYS A 377 9.06 14.42 11.15
C LYS A 377 7.57 14.71 11.44
N ASP A 378 7.31 15.44 12.52
CA ASP A 378 5.97 15.81 13.01
C ASP A 378 5.08 14.65 13.51
N LEU A 379 5.56 13.40 13.53
CA LEU A 379 4.86 12.28 14.18
C LEU A 379 5.06 12.32 15.70
N ASP A 380 3.97 12.41 16.46
CA ASP A 380 3.95 12.05 17.87
C ASP A 380 3.47 10.60 18.00
N ASP A 381 4.40 9.68 18.23
CA ASP A 381 4.17 8.23 18.10
C ASP A 381 3.66 7.63 19.42
N ALA A 382 2.65 6.76 19.37
CA ALA A 382 2.12 6.10 20.56
C ALA A 382 3.17 5.16 21.18
N ASN A 383 3.23 5.05 22.52
CA ASN A 383 4.28 4.24 23.16
C ASN A 383 4.17 2.74 22.84
N TRP A 384 2.96 2.24 22.51
CA TRP A 384 2.71 0.85 22.12
C TRP A 384 2.62 0.64 20.60
N ALA A 385 2.86 1.67 19.78
CA ALA A 385 2.79 1.55 18.33
C ALA A 385 3.79 0.51 17.80
N GLY A 386 3.28 -0.54 17.16
CA GLY A 386 4.03 -1.73 16.70
C GLY A 386 4.31 -2.79 17.78
N LYS A 387 3.94 -2.55 19.04
CA LYS A 387 3.99 -3.55 20.14
C LYS A 387 2.62 -4.17 20.39
N GLN A 388 1.58 -3.33 20.48
CA GLN A 388 0.17 -3.72 20.65
C GLN A 388 -0.66 -2.95 19.61
N PRO A 389 -0.44 -3.20 18.31
CA PRO A 389 -1.09 -2.43 17.25
C PRO A 389 -2.61 -2.45 17.37
N GLU A 390 -3.21 -3.56 17.76
CA GLU A 390 -4.66 -3.73 17.94
C GLU A 390 -5.29 -2.75 18.94
N LYS A 391 -4.51 -2.23 19.90
CA LYS A 391 -4.93 -1.22 20.87
C LYS A 391 -4.59 0.20 20.45
N CYS A 392 -3.78 0.37 19.41
CA CYS A 392 -3.26 1.66 19.01
C CYS A 392 -4.09 2.31 17.89
N THR A 393 -4.37 3.60 18.04
CA THR A 393 -5.04 4.44 17.05
C THR A 393 -4.13 5.58 16.60
N LEU A 394 -3.93 5.73 15.29
CA LEU A 394 -3.23 6.88 14.71
C LEU A 394 -4.24 7.98 14.34
N LEU A 395 -4.10 9.16 14.93
CA LEU A 395 -4.89 10.35 14.62
C LEU A 395 -4.21 11.13 13.49
N LEU A 396 -4.84 11.19 12.32
CA LEU A 396 -4.38 12.01 11.19
C LEU A 396 -5.07 13.37 11.24
N THR A 397 -4.32 14.47 11.36
CA THR A 397 -4.92 15.80 11.56
C THR A 397 -4.73 16.70 10.35
N GLU A 398 -5.72 17.55 10.07
CA GLU A 398 -5.60 18.61 9.06
C GLU A 398 -4.67 19.73 9.55
N GLY A 399 -3.40 19.62 9.16
CA GLY A 399 -2.37 20.56 9.57
C GLY A 399 -2.04 20.52 11.07
N LYS A 400 -1.25 21.51 11.50
CA LYS A 400 -0.81 21.66 12.90
C LYS A 400 -1.88 22.25 13.82
N SER A 401 -2.88 22.92 13.26
CA SER A 401 -3.99 23.48 14.03
C SER A 401 -4.80 22.35 14.67
N ALA A 402 -5.30 21.41 13.87
CA ALA A 402 -6.01 20.22 14.34
C ALA A 402 -5.13 19.28 15.19
N MET A 403 -3.80 19.32 15.02
CA MET A 403 -2.87 18.57 15.89
C MET A 403 -2.99 19.01 17.36
N SER A 404 -3.19 20.30 17.62
CA SER A 404 -3.33 20.80 18.99
C SER A 404 -4.59 20.23 19.67
N TYR A 405 -5.69 20.17 18.93
CA TYR A 405 -6.94 19.53 19.34
C TYR A 405 -6.73 18.05 19.67
N ALA A 406 -6.06 17.29 18.79
CA ALA A 406 -5.77 15.88 18.99
C ALA A 406 -4.90 15.62 20.24
N VAL A 407 -3.82 16.38 20.42
CA VAL A 407 -2.93 16.26 21.59
C VAL A 407 -3.67 16.57 22.89
N LYS A 408 -4.56 17.56 22.86
CA LYS A 408 -5.39 17.94 24.01
C LYS A 408 -6.43 16.86 24.33
N ALA A 409 -7.09 16.30 23.32
CA ALA A 409 -8.01 15.19 23.49
C ALA A 409 -7.33 13.97 24.11
N ILE A 410 -6.12 13.62 23.65
CA ILE A 410 -5.30 12.56 24.24
C ILE A 410 -5.06 12.84 25.72
N SER A 411 -4.69 14.08 26.09
CA SER A 411 -4.45 14.43 27.49
C SER A 411 -5.65 14.26 28.43
N PHE A 412 -6.87 14.25 27.89
CA PHE A 412 -8.10 14.12 28.68
C PHE A 412 -8.67 12.70 28.72
N HIS A 413 -8.61 11.96 27.61
CA HIS A 413 -9.37 10.72 27.44
C HIS A 413 -8.54 9.49 27.12
N ALA A 414 -7.23 9.64 26.88
CA ALA A 414 -6.44 8.54 26.37
C ALA A 414 -5.01 8.49 26.94
N SER A 415 -4.48 7.27 27.06
CA SER A 415 -3.04 7.12 27.28
C SER A 415 -2.28 7.44 25.99
N ARG A 416 -1.18 8.21 26.12
CA ARG A 416 -0.11 8.31 25.10
C ARG A 416 0.44 6.94 24.68
N ASP A 417 0.12 5.89 25.43
CA ASP A 417 0.42 4.52 25.06
C ASP A 417 -0.33 4.06 23.81
N MET A 418 -1.61 4.45 23.68
CA MET A 418 -2.52 3.95 22.65
C MET A 418 -2.69 4.91 21.47
N TYR A 419 -2.47 6.21 21.65
CA TYR A 419 -2.77 7.20 20.61
C TYR A 419 -1.51 7.88 20.09
N GLY A 420 -1.35 7.86 18.76
CA GLY A 420 -0.36 8.64 18.04
C GLY A 420 -1.03 9.76 17.24
N VAL A 421 -0.29 10.81 16.89
CA VAL A 421 -0.81 11.94 16.11
C VAL A 421 0.15 12.27 14.97
N PHE A 422 -0.38 12.48 13.77
CA PHE A 422 0.38 12.91 12.60
C PHE A 422 -0.35 14.01 11.82
N PRO A 423 0.23 15.23 11.69
CA PRO A 423 -0.38 16.32 10.93
C PRO A 423 -0.06 16.23 9.44
N LEU A 424 -1.10 16.25 8.60
CA LEU A 424 -0.99 16.32 7.15
C LEU A 424 -0.71 17.75 6.69
N ARG A 425 0.23 17.93 5.76
CA ARG A 425 0.60 19.23 5.16
C ARG A 425 -0.20 19.51 3.88
N GLY A 426 -1.51 19.64 4.05
CA GLY A 426 -2.44 20.00 2.98
C GLY A 426 -3.12 18.80 2.31
N LYS A 427 -3.68 19.02 1.12
CA LYS A 427 -4.50 18.03 0.40
C LYS A 427 -3.68 16.81 -0.01
N VAL A 428 -4.25 15.63 0.24
CA VAL A 428 -3.68 14.34 -0.14
C VAL A 428 -3.82 14.16 -1.66
N LEU A 429 -2.86 13.46 -2.30
CA LEU A 429 -2.92 13.19 -3.73
C LEU A 429 -4.10 12.24 -4.04
N ASN A 430 -4.88 12.52 -5.08
CA ASN A 430 -5.84 11.55 -5.60
C ASN A 430 -5.10 10.41 -6.30
N VAL A 431 -5.17 9.20 -5.72
CA VAL A 431 -4.44 8.01 -6.20
C VAL A 431 -5.29 7.06 -7.06
N ALA A 432 -6.55 7.40 -7.35
CA ALA A 432 -7.50 6.47 -8.00
C ALA A 432 -6.99 5.93 -9.36
N ASP A 433 -6.26 6.77 -10.12
CA ASP A 433 -5.66 6.40 -11.40
C ASP A 433 -4.13 6.37 -11.38
N ASP A 434 -3.50 6.77 -10.27
CA ASP A 434 -2.04 6.83 -10.13
C ASP A 434 -1.62 6.21 -8.79
N LYS A 435 -0.86 5.11 -8.87
CA LYS A 435 -0.33 4.42 -7.69
C LYS A 435 0.88 5.14 -7.08
N SER A 436 1.28 6.30 -7.60
CA SER A 436 2.28 7.14 -6.96
C SER A 436 1.87 7.49 -5.51
N THR A 437 2.86 7.71 -4.65
CA THR A 437 2.64 8.26 -3.30
C THR A 437 3.26 9.63 -3.23
N SER A 438 2.50 10.58 -2.68
CA SER A 438 3.12 11.82 -2.25
C SER A 438 4.07 11.54 -1.09
N ARG A 439 5.05 12.42 -0.89
CA ARG A 439 5.96 12.35 0.27
C ARG A 439 5.19 12.26 1.59
N GLU A 440 4.08 12.99 1.69
CA GLU A 440 3.20 13.00 2.87
C GLU A 440 2.62 11.60 3.13
N ILE A 441 2.00 10.99 2.11
CA ILE A 441 1.44 9.64 2.19
C ILE A 441 2.55 8.63 2.56
N GLY A 442 3.74 8.74 1.95
CA GLY A 442 4.85 7.86 2.29
C GLY A 442 5.30 7.97 3.76
N LEU A 443 5.14 9.13 4.40
CA LEU A 443 5.38 9.27 5.84
C LEU A 443 4.28 8.59 6.67
N VAL A 444 3.01 8.71 6.25
CA VAL A 444 1.87 8.03 6.89
C VAL A 444 1.99 6.51 6.74
N GLU A 445 2.28 6.00 5.55
CA GLU A 445 2.53 4.57 5.30
C GLU A 445 3.61 4.03 6.24
N LYS A 446 4.71 4.78 6.34
CA LYS A 446 5.80 4.42 7.24
C LYS A 446 5.40 4.51 8.73
N ALA A 447 4.54 5.45 9.11
CA ALA A 447 4.00 5.54 10.47
C ALA A 447 3.11 4.34 10.79
N LEU A 448 2.37 3.83 9.80
CA LEU A 448 1.48 2.67 9.89
C LEU A 448 2.19 1.32 9.73
N GLY A 449 3.40 1.28 9.17
CA GLY A 449 4.12 0.03 8.86
C GLY A 449 3.82 -0.54 7.45
N LEU A 450 3.13 0.22 6.60
CA LEU A 450 2.80 -0.17 5.22
C LEU A 450 3.92 0.16 4.23
N PRO A 451 4.00 -0.50 3.05
CA PRO A 451 3.16 -1.61 2.60
C PRO A 451 3.67 -3.02 2.98
N GLN A 452 4.91 -3.16 3.46
CA GLN A 452 5.57 -4.47 3.65
C GLN A 452 5.91 -4.83 5.10
N GLY A 453 5.52 -4.01 6.08
CA GLY A 453 5.73 -4.29 7.50
C GLY A 453 4.44 -4.71 8.21
N PRO A 454 4.54 -5.26 9.43
CA PRO A 454 3.37 -5.43 10.29
C PRO A 454 2.78 -4.05 10.62
N LEU A 455 1.44 -4.00 10.72
CA LEU A 455 0.75 -2.79 11.12
C LEU A 455 1.25 -2.33 12.49
N ARG A 456 1.49 -1.02 12.61
CA ARG A 456 1.87 -0.37 13.87
C ARG A 456 0.68 0.14 14.67
N TYR A 457 -0.41 0.40 13.99
CA TYR A 457 -1.68 0.88 14.52
C TYR A 457 -2.79 0.01 13.93
N GLY A 458 -3.74 -0.39 14.76
CA GLY A 458 -4.91 -1.18 14.39
C GLY A 458 -6.07 -0.31 13.93
N ARG A 459 -6.00 1.01 14.18
CA ARG A 459 -6.98 2.00 13.72
C ARG A 459 -6.32 3.29 13.26
N VAL A 460 -6.99 3.97 12.34
CA VAL A 460 -6.68 5.31 11.85
C VAL A 460 -7.94 6.14 11.96
N VAL A 461 -7.86 7.29 12.64
CA VAL A 461 -8.98 8.24 12.72
C VAL A 461 -8.53 9.58 12.17
N VAL A 462 -9.30 10.11 11.22
CA VAL A 462 -9.03 11.41 10.61
C VAL A 462 -9.75 12.51 11.40
N LEU A 463 -9.00 13.53 11.78
CA LEU A 463 -9.45 14.73 12.46
C LEU A 463 -9.24 15.91 11.50
N ALA A 464 -10.24 16.12 10.67
CA ALA A 464 -10.30 17.25 9.74
C ALA A 464 -11.26 18.31 10.27
N ASP A 465 -11.11 19.55 9.81
CA ASP A 465 -12.08 20.58 10.12
C ASP A 465 -13.43 20.22 9.48
N SER A 466 -14.53 20.64 10.12
CA SER A 466 -15.89 20.36 9.64
C SER A 466 -16.30 21.16 8.40
N ASP A 467 -15.36 21.89 7.80
CA ASP A 467 -15.55 22.63 6.57
C ASP A 467 -15.48 21.73 5.33
N LEU A 468 -15.72 22.33 4.16
CA LEU A 468 -15.75 21.60 2.90
C LEU A 468 -14.36 21.07 2.49
N ASP A 469 -13.28 21.79 2.82
CA ASP A 469 -11.92 21.37 2.48
C ASP A 469 -11.47 20.17 3.35
N GLY A 470 -11.88 20.13 4.61
CA GLY A 470 -11.70 18.99 5.52
C GLY A 470 -12.45 17.74 5.05
N LYS A 471 -13.72 17.89 4.62
CA LYS A 471 -14.48 16.80 3.96
C LYS A 471 -13.72 16.26 2.74
N HIS A 472 -13.14 17.13 1.92
CA HIS A 472 -12.36 16.68 0.76
C HIS A 472 -11.08 15.93 1.15
N ILE A 473 -10.36 16.36 2.20
CA ILE A 473 -9.19 15.64 2.73
C ILE A 473 -9.60 14.25 3.21
N LEU A 474 -10.68 14.16 3.97
CA LEU A 474 -11.24 12.90 4.45
C LEU A 474 -11.56 11.96 3.27
N ALA A 475 -12.19 12.48 2.23
CA ALA A 475 -12.57 11.72 1.05
C ALA A 475 -11.34 11.23 0.26
N LEU A 476 -10.27 12.04 0.17
CA LEU A 476 -9.01 11.63 -0.45
C LEU A 476 -8.29 10.52 0.34
N ILE A 477 -8.35 10.56 1.67
CA ILE A 477 -7.80 9.50 2.54
C ILE A 477 -8.60 8.21 2.36
N LEU A 478 -9.94 8.29 2.35
CA LEU A 478 -10.81 7.15 2.05
C LEU A 478 -10.46 6.54 0.68
N ASN A 479 -10.37 7.35 -0.36
CA ASN A 479 -9.96 6.92 -1.69
C ASN A 479 -8.58 6.27 -1.71
N TRP A 480 -7.62 6.81 -0.94
CA TRP A 480 -6.28 6.25 -0.84
C TRP A 480 -6.28 4.86 -0.21
N PHE A 481 -7.00 4.66 0.90
CA PHE A 481 -7.16 3.35 1.52
C PHE A 481 -7.92 2.39 0.60
N ALA A 482 -9.01 2.82 -0.03
CA ALA A 482 -9.78 1.99 -0.95
C ALA A 482 -8.96 1.53 -2.16
N THR A 483 -8.08 2.39 -2.68
CA THR A 483 -7.26 2.08 -3.86
C THR A 483 -6.06 1.20 -3.52
N LYS A 484 -5.34 1.48 -2.42
CA LYS A 484 -4.07 0.81 -2.10
C LYS A 484 -4.19 -0.32 -1.08
N TYR A 485 -5.11 -0.19 -0.14
CA TYR A 485 -5.27 -1.10 0.98
C TYR A 485 -6.75 -1.46 1.23
N PRO A 486 -7.51 -1.91 0.20
CA PRO A 486 -8.94 -2.18 0.32
C PRO A 486 -9.26 -3.23 1.40
N HIS A 487 -8.34 -4.16 1.67
CA HIS A 487 -8.48 -5.15 2.74
C HIS A 487 -8.62 -4.50 4.13
N LEU A 488 -7.99 -3.34 4.36
CA LEU A 488 -8.10 -2.63 5.64
C LEU A 488 -9.48 -1.98 5.81
N LEU A 489 -10.21 -1.71 4.74
CA LEU A 489 -11.58 -1.21 4.80
C LEU A 489 -12.63 -2.33 4.88
N LYS A 490 -12.23 -3.60 4.77
CA LYS A 490 -13.12 -4.78 4.84
C LYS A 490 -12.96 -5.56 6.15
N GLN A 491 -11.94 -5.27 6.95
CA GLN A 491 -11.66 -6.02 8.16
C GLN A 491 -12.54 -5.58 9.34
N HIS A 492 -12.69 -6.50 10.30
CA HIS A 492 -13.28 -6.22 11.61
C HIS A 492 -12.22 -6.44 12.71
N PRO A 493 -12.06 -5.51 13.67
CA PRO A 493 -12.78 -4.24 13.80
C PRO A 493 -12.42 -3.21 12.70
N PRO A 494 -13.27 -2.19 12.46
CA PRO A 494 -13.04 -1.20 11.41
C PRO A 494 -11.71 -0.45 11.59
N PHE A 495 -11.00 -0.25 10.47
CA PHE A 495 -9.67 0.35 10.49
C PHE A 495 -9.68 1.87 10.35
N LEU A 496 -10.44 2.40 9.39
CA LEU A 496 -10.44 3.82 9.05
C LEU A 496 -11.73 4.46 9.55
N GLY A 497 -11.59 5.53 10.32
CA GLY A 497 -12.71 6.36 10.74
C GLY A 497 -12.38 7.84 10.73
N PHE A 498 -13.33 8.64 11.20
CA PHE A 498 -13.19 10.07 11.37
C PHE A 498 -13.99 10.56 12.57
N LEU A 499 -13.57 11.68 13.14
CA LEU A 499 -14.31 12.34 14.21
C LEU A 499 -15.39 13.23 13.60
N ARG A 500 -16.66 12.96 13.93
CA ARG A 500 -17.76 13.83 13.53
C ARG A 500 -17.94 14.95 14.55
N THR A 501 -17.68 16.19 14.12
CA THR A 501 -17.83 17.38 14.95
C THR A 501 -19.03 18.22 14.51
N PRO A 502 -19.75 18.85 15.45
CA PRO A 502 -20.87 19.72 15.11
C PRO A 502 -20.37 21.05 14.54
N ILE A 503 -21.11 21.59 13.57
CA ILE A 503 -20.81 22.90 12.98
C ILE A 503 -21.52 24.04 13.70
N ILE A 504 -22.61 23.75 14.42
CA ILE A 504 -23.39 24.73 15.19
C ILE A 504 -23.73 24.14 16.55
N LYS A 505 -23.50 24.91 17.62
CA LYS A 505 -24.00 24.60 18.98
C LYS A 505 -24.98 25.67 19.42
N ALA A 506 -26.20 25.26 19.75
CA ALA A 506 -27.22 26.09 20.39
C ALA A 506 -27.26 25.81 21.89
N THR A 507 -27.18 26.85 22.72
CA THR A 507 -27.21 26.71 24.19
C THR A 507 -28.30 27.60 24.80
N ARG A 508 -29.10 27.04 25.70
CA ARG A 508 -30.09 27.75 26.51
C ARG A 508 -30.07 27.21 27.94
N GLY A 509 -29.50 27.99 28.87
CA GLY A 509 -29.25 27.53 30.23
C GLY A 509 -28.32 26.31 30.25
N GLN A 510 -28.79 25.19 30.80
CA GLN A 510 -28.06 23.91 30.81
C GLN A 510 -28.32 23.05 29.56
N THR A 511 -29.33 23.38 28.76
CA THR A 511 -29.68 22.63 27.55
C THR A 511 -28.76 23.01 26.41
N LYS A 512 -28.13 22.01 25.80
CA LYS A 512 -27.27 22.14 24.63
C LYS A 512 -27.86 21.32 23.49
N LYS A 513 -27.82 21.86 22.28
CA LYS A 513 -28.18 21.13 21.05
C LYS A 513 -27.09 21.35 20.00
N ASN A 514 -26.62 20.27 19.43
CA ASN A 514 -25.55 20.25 18.43
C ASN A 514 -26.18 19.96 17.06
N PHE A 515 -25.70 20.65 16.03
CA PHE A 515 -26.13 20.44 14.64
C PHE A 515 -24.91 20.18 13.76
N TYR A 516 -25.07 19.25 12.82
CA TYR A 516 -24.00 18.76 11.95
C TYR A 516 -24.14 19.24 10.50
N SER A 517 -25.26 19.90 10.17
CA SER A 517 -25.45 20.63 8.92
C SER A 517 -26.21 21.93 9.16
N GLU A 518 -26.06 22.89 8.25
CA GLU A 518 -26.83 24.14 8.33
C GLU A 518 -28.32 23.87 8.11
N GLU A 519 -28.64 22.90 7.27
CA GLU A 519 -30.02 22.48 7.01
C GLU A 519 -30.69 21.94 8.28
N GLU A 520 -30.00 21.08 9.04
CA GLU A 520 -30.50 20.55 10.32
C GLU A 520 -30.80 21.69 11.31
N PHE A 521 -29.95 22.71 11.34
CA PHE A 521 -30.18 23.91 12.14
C PHE A 521 -31.36 24.73 11.62
N ARG A 522 -31.48 24.96 10.31
CA ARG A 522 -32.58 25.74 9.72
C ARG A 522 -33.95 25.08 9.90
N LEU A 523 -34.00 23.74 9.85
CA LEU A 523 -35.22 22.96 10.04
C LEU A 523 -35.61 22.81 11.51
N TRP A 524 -34.73 23.18 12.44
CA TRP A 524 -35.04 23.14 13.86
C TRP A 524 -36.07 24.24 14.21
N PRO A 525 -37.22 23.90 14.84
CA PRO A 525 -38.29 24.87 15.08
C PRO A 525 -37.87 26.13 15.84
N ASP A 526 -36.86 26.02 16.72
CA ASP A 526 -36.39 27.14 17.55
C ASP A 526 -35.21 27.89 16.92
N ALA A 527 -34.86 27.65 15.65
CA ALA A 527 -33.69 28.27 15.01
C ALA A 527 -33.72 29.81 15.01
N GLN A 528 -34.93 30.40 14.99
CA GLN A 528 -35.13 31.84 15.02
C GLN A 528 -35.36 32.40 16.44
N ASP A 529 -35.43 31.55 17.47
CA ASP A 529 -35.64 31.98 18.84
C ASP A 529 -34.35 32.58 19.42
N ARG A 530 -34.41 33.90 19.70
CA ARG A 530 -33.30 34.69 20.25
C ARG A 530 -32.89 34.28 21.68
N SER A 531 -33.69 33.46 22.36
CA SER A 531 -33.35 32.91 23.69
C SER A 531 -32.20 31.89 23.62
N TRP A 532 -31.92 31.34 22.45
CA TRP A 532 -30.81 30.43 22.21
C TRP A 532 -29.54 31.20 21.84
N LYS A 533 -28.45 30.89 22.54
CA LYS A 533 -27.12 31.35 22.16
C LYS A 533 -26.55 30.42 21.11
N ILE A 534 -26.45 30.90 19.87
CA ILE A 534 -25.91 30.15 18.74
C ILE A 534 -24.40 30.41 18.61
N ARG A 535 -23.61 29.35 18.51
CA ARG A 535 -22.17 29.42 18.25
C ARG A 535 -21.82 28.54 17.05
N TYR A 536 -21.24 29.16 16.03
CA TYR A 536 -20.70 28.48 14.85
C TYR A 536 -19.28 28.00 15.14
N LEU A 537 -19.00 26.73 14.83
CA LEU A 537 -17.70 26.09 14.99
C LEU A 537 -17.02 26.02 13.62
N LYS A 538 -16.01 26.86 13.41
CA LYS A 538 -15.35 27.00 12.10
C LYS A 538 -14.25 25.96 11.86
N GLY A 539 -13.67 25.40 12.91
CA GLY A 539 -12.62 24.39 12.82
C GLY A 539 -12.16 23.89 14.18
N LEU A 540 -11.48 22.75 14.21
CA LEU A 540 -11.05 22.04 15.41
C LEU A 540 -10.19 22.93 16.32
N GLY A 541 -9.34 23.78 15.73
CA GLY A 541 -8.46 24.70 16.47
C GLY A 541 -9.19 25.79 17.28
N SER A 542 -10.48 26.02 17.03
CA SER A 542 -11.31 27.00 17.76
C SER A 542 -12.13 26.40 18.90
N SER A 543 -12.05 25.08 19.09
CA SER A 543 -12.81 24.36 20.11
C SER A 543 -12.26 24.61 21.52
N SER A 544 -13.16 24.74 22.51
CA SER A 544 -12.74 24.87 23.91
C SER A 544 -12.38 23.52 24.53
N ASP A 545 -11.66 23.52 25.65
CA ASP A 545 -11.34 22.30 26.41
C ASP A 545 -12.58 21.48 26.77
N GLN A 546 -13.73 22.14 27.00
CA GLN A 546 -14.98 21.45 27.29
C GLN A 546 -15.58 20.80 26.03
N ASP A 547 -15.49 21.47 24.88
CA ASP A 547 -15.93 20.91 23.60
C ASP A 547 -15.14 19.64 23.26
N ILE A 548 -13.81 19.68 23.43
CA ILE A 548 -12.92 18.55 23.19
C ILE A 548 -13.29 17.35 24.07
N ARG A 549 -13.65 17.61 25.34
CA ARG A 549 -14.04 16.54 26.28
C ARG A 549 -15.35 15.88 25.90
N GLU A 550 -16.34 16.68 25.53
CA GLU A 550 -17.66 16.18 25.10
C GLU A 550 -17.53 15.34 23.82
N ASP A 551 -16.76 15.82 22.83
CA ASP A 551 -16.62 15.16 21.53
C ASP A 551 -15.91 13.79 21.61
N PHE A 552 -14.95 13.61 22.52
CA PHE A 552 -14.26 12.33 22.73
C PHE A 552 -14.94 11.38 23.72
N ALA A 553 -15.79 11.89 24.62
CA ALA A 553 -16.49 11.06 25.60
C ALA A 553 -17.72 10.35 25.02
N GLU A 554 -18.36 10.92 24.00
CA GLU A 554 -19.60 10.40 23.40
C GLU A 554 -19.39 9.37 22.27
N ASP A 555 -18.16 8.84 22.10
CA ASP A 555 -17.77 7.93 21.00
C ASP A 555 -18.28 8.39 19.62
N ARG A 556 -17.91 9.61 19.23
CA ARG A 556 -18.34 10.23 17.95
C ARG A 556 -17.49 9.81 16.75
N PHE A 557 -16.85 8.64 16.83
CA PHE A 557 -16.08 8.11 15.71
C PHE A 557 -17.01 7.35 14.77
N GLU A 558 -17.07 7.82 13.53
CA GLU A 558 -17.70 7.06 12.46
C GLU A 558 -16.64 6.34 11.64
N TYR A 559 -16.95 5.13 11.18
CA TYR A 559 -15.99 4.26 10.50
C TYR A 559 -16.43 3.95 9.08
N PHE A 560 -15.47 3.99 8.16
CA PHE A 560 -15.65 3.54 6.78
C PHE A 560 -15.40 2.04 6.70
N THR A 561 -16.45 1.29 6.37
CA THR A 561 -16.39 -0.14 6.08
C THR A 561 -16.97 -0.39 4.70
N ILE A 562 -16.28 -1.16 3.86
CA ILE A 562 -16.78 -1.60 2.57
C ILE A 562 -17.66 -2.83 2.80
N ASN A 563 -18.97 -2.65 2.70
CA ASN A 563 -19.98 -3.68 2.93
C ASN A 563 -20.42 -4.39 1.64
N GLY A 564 -20.11 -3.83 0.47
CA GLY A 564 -20.45 -4.44 -0.81
C GLY A 564 -19.88 -3.70 -2.03
N GLU A 565 -20.24 -4.17 -3.22
CA GLU A 565 -19.79 -3.59 -4.49
C GLU A 565 -20.26 -2.14 -4.69
N GLN A 566 -21.42 -1.79 -4.12
CA GLN A 566 -21.98 -0.44 -4.24
C GLN A 566 -21.08 0.63 -3.58
N ASP A 567 -20.42 0.30 -2.47
CA ASP A 567 -19.48 1.22 -1.79
C ASP A 567 -18.24 1.47 -2.67
N ILE A 568 -17.70 0.40 -3.25
CA ILE A 568 -16.55 0.46 -4.16
C ILE A 568 -16.90 1.32 -5.37
N LYS A 569 -18.05 1.04 -6.01
CA LYS A 569 -18.54 1.81 -7.16
C LYS A 569 -18.70 3.29 -6.81
N THR A 570 -19.27 3.60 -5.65
CA THR A 570 -19.47 4.99 -5.20
C THR A 570 -18.15 5.74 -5.03
N ILE A 571 -17.11 5.08 -4.49
CA ILE A 571 -15.76 5.66 -4.40
C ILE A 571 -15.17 5.88 -5.81
N GLU A 572 -15.29 4.90 -6.70
CA GLU A 572 -14.74 5.00 -8.05
C GLU A 572 -15.38 6.13 -8.87
N GLU A 573 -16.70 6.28 -8.81
CA GLU A 573 -17.46 7.37 -9.44
C GLU A 573 -16.96 8.76 -8.96
N ALA A 574 -16.65 8.88 -7.66
CA ALA A 574 -16.18 10.11 -7.07
C ALA A 574 -14.73 10.48 -7.46
N PHE A 575 -13.83 9.51 -7.68
CA PHE A 575 -12.39 9.79 -7.79
C PHE A 575 -11.72 9.46 -9.12
N ARG A 576 -12.17 8.44 -9.87
CA ARG A 576 -11.52 8.03 -11.13
C ARG A 576 -11.70 9.07 -12.23
N LYS A 577 -10.64 9.36 -12.98
CA LYS A 577 -10.65 10.29 -14.12
C LYS A 577 -11.54 9.83 -15.26
N THR A 578 -11.80 8.53 -15.39
CA THR A 578 -12.72 7.97 -16.41
C THR A 578 -14.19 8.28 -16.10
N GLN A 579 -14.53 8.62 -14.85
CA GLN A 579 -15.91 8.80 -14.38
C GLN A 579 -16.37 10.27 -14.39
N VAL A 580 -15.76 11.12 -15.21
CA VAL A 580 -16.09 12.57 -15.25
C VAL A 580 -17.55 12.82 -15.62
N ALA A 581 -18.13 12.06 -16.57
CA ALA A 581 -19.52 12.22 -16.96
C ALA A 581 -20.49 11.90 -15.81
N VAL A 582 -20.27 10.77 -15.12
CA VAL A 582 -21.07 10.37 -13.96
C VAL A 582 -20.95 11.41 -12.84
N ARG A 583 -19.74 11.91 -12.60
CA ARG A 583 -19.49 12.93 -11.58
C ARG A 583 -20.20 14.24 -11.89
N LYS A 584 -20.22 14.68 -13.14
CA LYS A 584 -20.97 15.88 -13.56
C LYS A 584 -22.46 15.71 -13.27
N GLU A 585 -23.02 14.58 -13.67
CA GLU A 585 -24.44 14.28 -13.44
C GLU A 585 -24.77 14.27 -11.95
N TRP A 586 -23.95 13.60 -11.14
CA TRP A 586 -24.10 13.57 -9.68
C TRP A 586 -24.02 14.96 -9.03
N ILE A 587 -23.14 15.84 -9.50
CA ILE A 587 -23.02 17.21 -8.96
C ILE A 587 -24.24 18.06 -9.32
N LEU A 588 -24.72 17.94 -10.56
CA LEU A 588 -25.87 18.69 -11.06
C LEU A 588 -27.19 18.19 -10.46
N ASN A 589 -27.33 16.88 -10.33
CA ASN A 589 -28.50 16.18 -9.82
C ASN A 589 -28.10 15.29 -8.62
N PRO A 590 -27.83 15.88 -7.44
CA PRO A 590 -27.53 15.10 -6.25
C PRO A 590 -28.73 14.23 -5.89
N LEU A 591 -28.48 13.01 -5.44
CA LEU A 591 -29.54 12.11 -4.99
C LEU A 591 -30.14 12.65 -3.68
N SER A 592 -31.47 12.71 -3.61
CA SER A 592 -32.20 13.06 -2.38
C SER A 592 -32.07 11.98 -1.31
N GLU A 593 -31.93 10.72 -1.72
CA GLU A 593 -31.77 9.55 -0.85
C GLU A 593 -30.53 8.75 -1.25
N THR A 594 -29.84 8.16 -0.28
CA THR A 594 -28.65 7.35 -0.51
C THR A 594 -29.01 6.00 -1.12
N ARG A 595 -28.18 5.50 -2.05
CA ARG A 595 -28.32 4.15 -2.62
C ARG A 595 -28.07 3.02 -1.61
N SER A 596 -27.58 3.34 -0.42
CA SER A 596 -27.17 2.43 0.65
C SER A 596 -27.05 3.22 1.95
N ASP A 597 -27.37 2.60 3.08
CA ASP A 597 -27.20 3.18 4.43
C ASP A 597 -25.73 3.18 4.91
N SER A 598 -24.78 2.75 4.06
CA SER A 598 -23.36 2.75 4.42
C SER A 598 -22.84 4.16 4.66
N VAL A 599 -21.91 4.28 5.62
CA VAL A 599 -21.22 5.56 5.92
C VAL A 599 -20.50 6.10 4.68
N ILE A 600 -19.94 5.22 3.85
CA ILE A 600 -19.26 5.59 2.60
C ILE A 600 -20.24 6.23 1.62
N CYS A 601 -21.40 5.60 1.36
CA CYS A 601 -22.38 6.12 0.43
C CYS A 601 -22.99 7.44 0.92
N ARG A 602 -23.36 7.52 2.21
CA ARG A 602 -23.86 8.76 2.80
C ARG A 602 -22.84 9.90 2.68
N PHE A 603 -21.62 9.66 3.12
CA PHE A 603 -20.56 10.66 3.09
C PHE A 603 -20.27 11.16 1.67
N ILE A 604 -20.09 10.25 0.70
CA ILE A 604 -19.82 10.66 -0.67
C ILE A 604 -21.03 11.36 -1.27
N GLN A 605 -22.23 10.76 -1.23
CA GLN A 605 -23.38 11.27 -1.99
C GLN A 605 -23.97 12.56 -1.41
N GLN A 606 -23.97 12.73 -0.08
CA GLN A 606 -24.61 13.87 0.58
C GLN A 606 -23.61 14.94 1.03
N GLU A 607 -22.40 14.56 1.48
CA GLU A 607 -21.47 15.53 2.08
C GLU A 607 -20.39 15.99 1.09
N LEU A 608 -19.78 15.09 0.31
CA LEU A 608 -18.73 15.44 -0.65
C LEU A 608 -19.25 16.24 -1.86
N VAL A 609 -20.54 16.11 -2.19
CA VAL A 609 -21.17 16.86 -3.28
C VAL A 609 -21.14 18.37 -3.01
N GLU A 610 -21.29 18.79 -1.76
CA GLU A 610 -21.25 20.19 -1.35
C GLU A 610 -19.88 20.82 -1.65
N TYR A 611 -18.79 20.11 -1.31
CA TYR A 611 -17.43 20.53 -1.67
C TYR A 611 -17.27 20.68 -3.18
N SER A 612 -17.86 19.76 -3.95
CA SER A 612 -17.77 19.79 -5.42
C SER A 612 -18.49 21.00 -6.01
N LYS A 613 -19.67 21.34 -5.48
CA LYS A 613 -20.43 22.55 -5.86
C LYS A 613 -19.68 23.83 -5.50
N GLU A 614 -19.15 23.91 -4.28
CA GLU A 614 -18.36 25.06 -3.85
C GLU A 614 -17.11 25.27 -4.72
N THR A 615 -16.45 24.16 -5.07
CA THR A 615 -15.27 24.21 -5.94
C THR A 615 -15.60 24.74 -7.34
N ILE A 616 -16.81 24.49 -7.84
CA ILE A 616 -17.29 25.08 -9.10
C ILE A 616 -17.50 26.58 -8.92
N SER A 617 -18.23 27.00 -7.88
CA SER A 617 -18.52 28.41 -7.58
C SER A 617 -17.24 29.26 -7.50
N ARG A 618 -16.19 28.77 -6.83
CA ARG A 618 -14.94 29.52 -6.65
C ARG A 618 -13.98 29.47 -7.85
N SER A 619 -14.04 28.42 -8.67
CA SER A 619 -13.03 28.18 -9.72
C SER A 619 -13.51 28.44 -11.14
N ILE A 620 -14.82 28.39 -11.39
CA ILE A 620 -15.43 28.72 -12.67
C ILE A 620 -15.89 30.19 -12.58
N PRO A 621 -15.44 31.09 -13.50
CA PRO A 621 -15.87 32.47 -13.51
C PRO A 621 -17.36 32.60 -13.83
N SER A 622 -17.98 33.67 -13.33
CA SER A 622 -19.36 33.99 -13.67
C SER A 622 -19.49 34.36 -15.15
N PHE A 623 -20.62 33.99 -15.74
CA PHE A 623 -21.00 34.38 -17.09
C PHE A 623 -21.11 35.90 -17.23
N PHE A 624 -21.54 36.61 -16.18
CA PHE A 624 -21.84 38.04 -16.22
C PHE A 624 -20.59 38.92 -16.25
N ASP A 625 -19.62 38.68 -15.35
CA ASP A 625 -18.41 39.52 -15.22
C ASP A 625 -17.13 38.85 -15.72
N GLY A 626 -17.15 37.54 -15.99
CA GLY A 626 -15.94 36.79 -16.31
C GLY A 626 -14.96 36.66 -15.14
N LEU A 627 -15.40 36.94 -13.91
CA LEU A 627 -14.57 36.89 -12.71
C LEU A 627 -14.90 35.67 -11.86
N LYS A 628 -13.86 35.09 -11.26
CA LYS A 628 -14.01 34.14 -10.15
C LYS A 628 -14.35 34.89 -8.87
N GLU A 629 -14.90 34.18 -7.90
CA GLU A 629 -15.29 34.76 -6.60
C GLU A 629 -14.17 35.59 -5.94
N SER A 630 -12.93 35.08 -5.88
CA SER A 630 -11.82 35.82 -5.28
C SER A 630 -11.42 37.07 -6.06
N GLN A 631 -11.53 37.04 -7.39
CA GLN A 631 -11.26 38.19 -8.26
C GLN A 631 -12.34 39.27 -8.06
N ARG A 632 -13.61 38.86 -7.95
CA ARG A 632 -14.74 39.74 -7.66
C ARG A 632 -14.61 40.40 -6.30
N LYS A 633 -14.34 39.62 -5.24
CA LYS A 633 -14.10 40.14 -3.88
C LYS A 633 -12.99 41.20 -3.86
N ALA A 634 -11.87 40.91 -4.54
CA ALA A 634 -10.74 41.83 -4.65
C ALA A 634 -11.11 43.13 -5.39
N LEU A 635 -11.78 43.01 -6.54
CA LEU A 635 -12.16 44.15 -7.37
C LEU A 635 -13.24 45.01 -6.69
N TRP A 636 -14.29 44.41 -6.15
CA TRP A 636 -15.35 45.12 -5.41
C TRP A 636 -14.79 45.91 -4.23
N SER A 637 -13.91 45.28 -3.45
CA SER A 637 -13.25 45.93 -2.32
C SER A 637 -12.38 47.10 -2.76
N SER A 638 -11.81 47.04 -3.96
CA SER A 638 -10.98 48.11 -4.51
C SER A 638 -11.79 49.36 -4.88
N PHE A 639 -13.08 49.23 -5.24
CA PHE A 639 -13.94 50.38 -5.52
C PHE A 639 -14.12 51.27 -4.28
N GLN A 640 -14.15 50.66 -3.09
CA GLN A 640 -14.30 51.35 -1.81
C GLN A 640 -12.95 51.84 -1.25
N PHE A 641 -11.87 51.06 -1.43
CA PHE A 641 -10.60 51.26 -0.71
C PHE A 641 -9.46 51.82 -1.58
N ALA A 642 -9.34 51.38 -2.84
CA ALA A 642 -8.25 51.77 -3.75
C ALA A 642 -8.64 52.86 -4.76
N SER A 643 -9.89 53.33 -4.73
CA SER A 643 -10.37 54.47 -5.55
C SER A 643 -9.72 55.80 -5.17
N LYS A 644 -9.20 55.91 -3.94
CA LYS A 644 -8.62 57.15 -3.38
C LYS A 644 -7.12 57.32 -3.64
N GLY A 645 -6.43 56.31 -4.18
CA GLY A 645 -4.98 56.35 -4.41
C GLY A 645 -4.33 54.97 -4.40
N ALA A 646 -3.01 54.94 -4.55
CA ALA A 646 -2.24 53.69 -4.49
C ALA A 646 -2.22 53.13 -3.04
N VAL A 647 -2.53 51.85 -2.89
CA VAL A 647 -2.56 51.13 -1.60
C VAL A 647 -1.65 49.91 -1.67
N LYS A 648 -1.09 49.47 -0.53
CA LYS A 648 -0.32 48.22 -0.51
C LYS A 648 -1.22 47.04 -0.80
N VAL A 649 -0.74 46.06 -1.57
CA VAL A 649 -1.48 44.83 -1.86
C VAL A 649 -1.90 44.12 -0.58
N ALA A 650 -1.00 43.98 0.41
CA ALA A 650 -1.33 43.38 1.70
C ALA A 650 -2.49 44.08 2.43
N GLN A 651 -2.57 45.41 2.35
CA GLN A 651 -3.63 46.19 2.99
C GLN A 651 -4.97 46.01 2.28
N LEU A 652 -4.96 46.01 0.94
CA LEU A 652 -6.16 45.78 0.14
C LEU A 652 -6.68 44.35 0.35
N ALA A 653 -5.80 43.35 0.43
CA ALA A 653 -6.18 41.96 0.68
C ALA A 653 -6.83 41.79 2.07
N ALA A 654 -6.24 42.38 3.12
CA ALA A 654 -6.82 42.36 4.47
C ALA A 654 -8.16 43.10 4.55
N HIS A 655 -8.29 44.25 3.87
CA HIS A 655 -9.56 44.97 3.76
C HIS A 655 -10.62 44.12 3.06
N ALA A 656 -10.29 43.55 1.90
CA ALA A 656 -11.18 42.69 1.14
C ALA A 656 -11.63 41.47 1.95
N ALA A 657 -10.72 40.84 2.68
CA ALA A 657 -11.05 39.71 3.53
C ALA A 657 -12.08 40.08 4.60
N LYS A 658 -11.92 41.27 5.21
CA LYS A 658 -12.82 41.78 6.24
C LYS A 658 -14.23 42.06 5.69
N ILE A 659 -14.35 42.84 4.62
CA ILE A 659 -15.67 43.32 4.15
C ILE A 659 -16.45 42.27 3.35
N THR A 660 -15.76 41.32 2.74
CA THR A 660 -16.39 40.27 1.92
C THR A 660 -16.53 38.93 2.65
N ASN A 661 -16.24 38.90 3.97
CA ASN A 661 -16.20 37.69 4.79
C ASN A 661 -15.40 36.55 4.14
N TYR A 662 -14.21 36.86 3.61
CA TYR A 662 -13.43 35.90 2.85
C TYR A 662 -12.96 34.76 3.75
N LYS A 663 -13.35 33.53 3.41
CA LYS A 663 -13.14 32.34 4.24
C LYS A 663 -11.72 31.73 4.13
N HIS A 664 -10.90 32.22 3.20
CA HIS A 664 -9.54 31.71 2.98
C HIS A 664 -8.47 32.73 3.43
N GLY A 665 -7.20 32.31 3.39
CA GLY A 665 -6.09 33.17 3.81
C GLY A 665 -5.91 34.42 2.94
N GLU A 666 -5.57 35.55 3.57
CA GLU A 666 -5.31 36.85 2.92
C GLU A 666 -4.21 36.78 1.85
N GLY A 667 -3.27 35.84 1.98
CA GLY A 667 -2.23 35.57 0.98
C GLY A 667 -2.83 35.19 -0.38
N CYS A 668 -3.90 34.41 -0.41
CA CYS A 668 -4.58 34.04 -1.66
C CYS A 668 -5.20 35.25 -2.36
N LEU A 669 -5.78 36.19 -1.60
CA LEU A 669 -6.29 37.45 -2.15
C LEU A 669 -5.15 38.33 -2.66
N SER A 670 -4.02 38.35 -1.95
CA SER A 670 -2.83 39.11 -2.37
C SER A 670 -2.33 38.64 -3.74
N ASP A 671 -2.22 37.32 -3.94
CA ASP A 671 -1.84 36.72 -5.23
C ASP A 671 -2.85 37.06 -6.34
N VAL A 672 -4.15 37.06 -6.02
CA VAL A 672 -5.21 37.43 -6.96
C VAL A 672 -5.07 38.90 -7.37
N ILE A 673 -4.87 39.81 -6.42
CA ILE A 673 -4.70 41.24 -6.69
C ILE A 673 -3.46 41.47 -7.57
N ILE A 674 -2.33 40.82 -7.28
CA ILE A 674 -1.10 40.92 -8.08
C ILE A 674 -1.37 40.46 -9.52
N ARG A 675 -2.04 39.32 -9.72
CA ARG A 675 -2.38 38.81 -11.06
C ARG A 675 -3.32 39.74 -11.82
N LEU A 676 -4.28 40.37 -11.15
CA LEU A 676 -5.16 41.37 -11.76
C LEU A 676 -4.43 42.68 -12.13
N ALA A 677 -3.23 42.89 -11.58
CA ALA A 677 -2.37 44.04 -11.84
C ALA A 677 -1.26 43.78 -12.88
N GLN A 678 -1.11 42.54 -13.37
CA GLN A 678 -0.08 42.19 -14.35
C GLN A 678 -0.41 42.75 -15.73
N ASP A 679 0.57 43.42 -16.35
CA ASP A 679 0.44 44.19 -17.60
C ASP A 679 1.44 43.77 -18.69
N PHE A 680 2.25 42.73 -18.46
CA PHE A 680 3.17 42.22 -19.47
C PHE A 680 2.45 41.47 -20.59
N VAL A 681 3.08 41.35 -21.77
CA VAL A 681 2.52 40.64 -22.93
C VAL A 681 2.15 39.19 -22.56
N GLY A 682 0.86 38.87 -22.68
CA GLY A 682 0.29 37.56 -22.33
C GLY A 682 -0.35 37.48 -20.94
N ALA A 683 -0.40 38.59 -20.18
CA ALA A 683 -1.19 38.72 -18.96
C ALA A 683 -2.62 39.23 -19.28
N ASN A 684 -3.01 40.41 -18.78
CA ASN A 684 -4.34 40.98 -19.00
C ASN A 684 -4.31 41.97 -20.18
N ASN A 685 -5.28 41.85 -21.11
CA ASN A 685 -5.46 42.86 -22.17
C ASN A 685 -5.96 44.20 -21.62
N LEU A 686 -6.76 44.14 -20.56
CA LEU A 686 -7.20 45.27 -19.75
C LEU A 686 -6.86 44.98 -18.29
N SER A 687 -5.79 45.60 -17.78
CA SER A 687 -5.44 45.52 -16.37
C SER A 687 -6.47 46.26 -15.50
N PHE A 688 -6.88 45.64 -14.40
CA PHE A 688 -7.78 46.27 -13.43
C PHE A 688 -7.04 47.23 -12.49
N PHE A 689 -5.72 47.08 -12.38
CA PHE A 689 -4.89 47.87 -11.49
C PHE A 689 -3.70 48.47 -12.23
N GLU A 690 -3.36 49.70 -11.88
CA GLU A 690 -2.05 50.31 -12.11
C GLU A 690 -1.12 49.83 -11.00
N SER A 691 -0.02 49.16 -11.36
CA SER A 691 0.95 48.64 -10.41
C SER A 691 2.05 49.67 -10.12
N HIS A 692 2.45 49.74 -8.85
CA HIS A 692 3.59 50.51 -8.37
C HIS A 692 4.51 49.55 -7.61
N GLY A 693 5.50 49.04 -8.32
CA GLY A 693 6.39 47.96 -7.86
C GLY A 693 6.52 46.88 -8.93
N GLN A 694 7.20 45.77 -8.58
CA GLN A 694 7.40 44.65 -9.50
C GLN A 694 6.25 43.63 -9.37
N THR A 695 5.32 43.60 -10.32
CA THR A 695 4.19 42.65 -10.40
C THR A 695 4.51 41.38 -11.19
N GLY A 696 5.77 41.20 -11.57
CA GLY A 696 6.28 40.04 -12.28
C GLY A 696 6.49 40.31 -13.77
N SER A 697 7.08 39.35 -14.46
CA SER A 697 7.49 39.48 -15.85
C SER A 697 7.00 38.31 -16.71
N ARG A 698 6.99 38.54 -18.03
CA ARG A 698 6.68 37.50 -19.02
C ARG A 698 7.63 36.31 -18.91
N TYR A 699 8.90 36.52 -18.54
CA TYR A 699 9.92 35.46 -18.52
C TYR A 699 9.54 34.31 -17.57
N TYR A 700 8.91 34.65 -16.43
CA TYR A 700 8.44 33.68 -15.44
C TYR A 700 6.91 33.56 -15.39
N GLY A 701 6.19 34.09 -16.40
CA GLY A 701 4.74 34.11 -16.43
C GLY A 701 4.12 34.81 -15.22
N GLY A 702 4.80 35.82 -14.66
CA GLY A 702 4.38 36.59 -13.50
C GLY A 702 4.66 35.94 -12.14
N ALA A 703 5.30 34.77 -12.07
CA ALA A 703 5.65 34.10 -10.82
C ALA A 703 6.80 34.79 -10.05
N ASP A 704 7.52 35.70 -10.70
CA ASP A 704 8.61 36.52 -10.16
C ASP A 704 8.14 37.86 -9.57
N ALA A 705 6.84 38.00 -9.30
CA ALA A 705 6.29 39.16 -8.62
C ALA A 705 6.93 39.36 -7.23
N ALA A 706 7.15 40.61 -6.84
CA ALA A 706 7.62 40.94 -5.50
C ALA A 706 6.52 40.66 -4.46
N SER A 707 6.94 40.41 -3.21
CA SER A 707 5.99 40.18 -2.10
C SER A 707 4.99 41.33 -1.99
N GLU A 708 3.77 40.98 -1.64
CA GLU A 708 2.61 41.82 -1.33
C GLU A 708 2.90 42.94 -0.32
N ARG A 709 3.97 42.80 0.46
CA ARG A 709 4.47 43.80 1.41
C ARG A 709 5.12 45.02 0.73
N TYR A 710 5.62 44.85 -0.49
CA TYR A 710 6.36 45.85 -1.25
C TYR A 710 5.59 46.40 -2.46
N VAL A 711 4.61 45.66 -2.96
CA VAL A 711 3.81 46.05 -4.13
C VAL A 711 2.65 46.94 -3.71
N TYR A 712 2.47 48.04 -4.45
CA TYR A 712 1.30 48.90 -4.36
C TYR A 712 0.47 48.78 -5.64
N VAL A 713 -0.84 48.92 -5.50
CA VAL A 713 -1.79 48.93 -6.60
C VAL A 713 -2.73 50.10 -6.46
N LYS A 714 -3.13 50.67 -7.59
CA LYS A 714 -4.19 51.68 -7.69
C LYS A 714 -5.21 51.19 -8.71
N LEU A 715 -6.49 51.48 -8.51
CA LEU A 715 -7.51 51.15 -9.50
C LEU A 715 -7.18 51.82 -10.85
N ALA A 716 -7.15 51.05 -11.93
CA ALA A 716 -6.81 51.59 -13.24
C ALA A 716 -7.90 52.56 -13.72
N LYS A 717 -7.49 53.65 -14.39
CA LYS A 717 -8.41 54.73 -14.81
C LYS A 717 -9.60 54.26 -15.66
N ILE A 718 -9.45 53.16 -16.39
CA ILE A 718 -10.51 52.62 -17.26
C ILE A 718 -11.61 51.88 -16.48
N VAL A 719 -11.30 51.38 -15.28
CA VAL A 719 -12.22 50.50 -14.54
C VAL A 719 -13.54 51.17 -14.15
N PRO A 720 -13.58 52.43 -13.66
CA PRO A 720 -14.85 53.11 -13.40
C PRO A 720 -15.72 53.36 -14.64
N TYR A 721 -15.14 53.30 -15.85
CA TYR A 721 -15.91 53.36 -17.10
C TYR A 721 -16.43 51.98 -17.51
N ILE A 722 -15.71 50.91 -17.15
CA ILE A 722 -16.14 49.53 -17.37
C ILE A 722 -17.26 49.15 -16.41
N PHE A 723 -17.20 49.63 -15.16
CA PHE A 723 -18.19 49.42 -14.12
C PHE A 723 -18.73 50.79 -13.63
N PRO A 724 -19.74 51.35 -14.32
CA PRO A 724 -20.33 52.62 -13.93
C PRO A 724 -21.00 52.50 -12.55
N GLN A 725 -20.60 53.35 -11.60
CA GLN A 725 -21.18 53.36 -10.26
C GLN A 725 -22.70 53.62 -10.25
N GLN A 726 -23.20 54.27 -11.31
CA GLN A 726 -24.64 54.53 -11.49
C GLN A 726 -25.44 53.23 -11.65
N ASP A 727 -24.81 52.11 -12.03
CA ASP A 727 -25.46 50.81 -12.23
C ASP A 727 -25.44 49.93 -10.96
N ASP A 728 -24.78 50.38 -9.88
CA ASP A 728 -24.60 49.59 -8.66
C ASP A 728 -25.94 49.16 -8.02
N PHE A 729 -27.03 49.93 -8.22
CA PHE A 729 -28.37 49.59 -7.72
C PHE A 729 -28.96 48.32 -8.34
N GLN A 730 -28.45 47.88 -9.50
CA GLN A 730 -28.88 46.67 -10.20
C GLN A 730 -28.17 45.41 -9.71
N LEU A 731 -27.10 45.57 -8.93
CA LEU A 731 -26.27 44.45 -8.50
C LEU A 731 -27.01 43.67 -7.38
N PRO A 732 -27.31 42.37 -7.59
CA PRO A 732 -27.95 41.57 -6.56
C PRO A 732 -27.02 41.39 -5.36
N ALA A 733 -27.55 41.65 -4.16
CA ALA A 733 -26.81 41.55 -2.91
C ALA A 733 -26.59 40.08 -2.52
N LYS A 734 -25.33 39.69 -2.28
CA LYS A 734 -24.99 38.42 -1.62
C LYS A 734 -25.02 38.65 -0.10
N MET A 735 -25.89 37.91 0.57
CA MET A 735 -26.07 37.97 2.02
C MET A 735 -25.31 36.83 2.70
N GLU A 736 -24.47 37.16 3.68
CA GLU A 736 -23.82 36.19 4.58
C GLU A 736 -24.01 36.64 6.03
N ASP A 737 -24.40 35.73 6.91
CA ASP A 737 -24.68 36.01 8.34
C ASP A 737 -25.66 37.19 8.58
N GLY A 738 -26.54 37.47 7.62
CA GLY A 738 -27.51 38.57 7.68
C GLY A 738 -26.96 39.94 7.26
N GLU A 739 -25.69 40.03 6.86
CA GLU A 739 -25.07 41.24 6.33
C GLU A 739 -24.83 41.12 4.81
N GLN A 740 -24.95 42.24 4.09
CA GLN A 740 -24.54 42.31 2.69
C GLN A 740 -23.02 42.41 2.61
N VAL A 741 -22.39 41.39 2.04
CA VAL A 741 -20.92 41.31 1.96
C VAL A 741 -20.37 41.81 0.61
N GLU A 742 -20.99 41.38 -0.49
CA GLU A 742 -20.59 41.70 -1.86
C GLU A 742 -21.79 41.52 -2.81
N PRO A 743 -21.72 41.99 -4.07
CA PRO A 743 -22.70 41.60 -5.08
C PRO A 743 -22.42 40.18 -5.62
N GLU A 744 -23.47 39.45 -6.06
CA GLU A 744 -23.29 38.10 -6.62
C GLU A 744 -22.41 38.09 -7.88
N PHE A 745 -22.56 39.14 -8.70
CA PHE A 745 -21.73 39.43 -9.87
C PHE A 745 -21.59 40.94 -10.05
N LEU A 746 -20.56 41.35 -10.80
CA LEU A 746 -20.46 42.72 -11.32
C LEU A 746 -21.05 42.80 -12.73
N LEU A 747 -21.39 44.01 -13.18
CA LEU A 747 -21.93 44.25 -14.52
C LEU A 747 -20.96 45.13 -15.31
N PRO A 748 -20.00 44.54 -16.05
CA PRO A 748 -19.16 45.31 -16.94
C PRO A 748 -19.93 45.70 -18.21
N ILE A 749 -19.72 46.91 -18.74
CA ILE A 749 -20.31 47.36 -20.01
C ILE A 749 -19.73 46.66 -21.25
N ILE A 750 -18.65 45.88 -21.08
CA ILE A 750 -18.00 45.07 -22.11
C ILE A 750 -17.76 43.65 -21.58
N PRO A 751 -17.81 42.60 -22.41
CA PRO A 751 -17.68 41.22 -21.95
C PRO A 751 -16.23 40.89 -21.60
N LEU A 752 -15.85 41.15 -20.34
CA LEU A 752 -14.48 41.00 -19.83
C LEU A 752 -13.93 39.57 -19.94
N ALA A 753 -14.79 38.56 -19.90
CA ALA A 753 -14.41 37.17 -20.10
C ALA A 753 -13.74 36.93 -21.47
N LEU A 754 -14.18 37.66 -22.51
CA LEU A 754 -13.58 37.62 -23.85
C LEU A 754 -12.35 38.51 -23.93
N VAL A 755 -12.39 39.69 -23.30
CA VAL A 755 -11.30 40.66 -23.37
C VAL A 755 -10.04 40.15 -22.67
N ASN A 756 -10.15 39.79 -21.39
CA ASN A 756 -9.02 39.32 -20.60
C ASN A 756 -8.79 37.81 -20.70
N GLY A 757 -9.75 37.09 -21.30
CA GLY A 757 -9.76 35.63 -21.27
C GLY A 757 -10.07 35.10 -19.88
N VAL A 758 -10.48 33.83 -19.82
CA VAL A 758 -10.68 33.14 -18.56
C VAL A 758 -10.17 31.71 -18.62
N SER A 759 -9.71 31.22 -17.48
CA SER A 759 -9.32 29.82 -17.31
C SER A 759 -9.71 29.36 -15.93
N GLY A 760 -10.42 28.23 -15.86
CA GLY A 760 -10.93 27.68 -14.61
C GLY A 760 -11.00 26.16 -14.68
N ILE A 761 -10.60 25.49 -13.59
CA ILE A 761 -10.72 24.04 -13.45
C ILE A 761 -11.37 23.79 -12.09
N ALA A 762 -12.46 23.03 -12.10
CA ALA A 762 -13.21 22.61 -10.93
C ALA A 762 -13.50 21.10 -11.00
N THR A 763 -14.15 20.55 -9.98
CA THR A 763 -14.48 19.12 -9.93
C THR A 763 -15.39 18.73 -11.10
N GLY A 764 -14.83 18.06 -12.11
CA GLY A 764 -15.57 17.62 -13.29
C GLY A 764 -15.75 18.70 -14.37
N PHE A 765 -15.39 19.96 -14.13
CA PHE A 765 -15.62 21.06 -15.07
C PHE A 765 -14.32 21.81 -15.41
N ARG A 766 -14.19 22.26 -16.66
CA ARG A 766 -13.11 23.12 -17.12
C ARG A 766 -13.71 24.20 -18.03
N THR A 767 -13.23 25.43 -17.87
CA THR A 767 -13.48 26.51 -18.81
C THR A 767 -12.15 27.09 -19.29
N TRP A 768 -12.09 27.45 -20.55
CA TRP A 768 -10.96 28.15 -21.15
C TRP A 768 -11.48 29.03 -22.29
N ILE A 769 -11.31 30.33 -22.14
CA ILE A 769 -11.66 31.36 -23.13
C ILE A 769 -10.39 32.18 -23.36
N PRO A 770 -9.86 32.25 -24.58
CA PRO A 770 -8.67 33.06 -24.85
C PRO A 770 -9.00 34.56 -24.79
N PRO A 771 -8.01 35.41 -24.44
CA PRO A 771 -8.17 36.86 -24.51
C PRO A 771 -8.28 37.35 -25.97
N HIS A 772 -9.09 38.37 -26.19
CA HIS A 772 -9.32 39.01 -27.49
C HIS A 772 -9.05 40.51 -27.42
N ASP A 773 -8.74 41.11 -28.56
CA ASP A 773 -8.57 42.55 -28.69
C ASP A 773 -9.83 43.30 -28.21
N PRO A 774 -9.72 44.24 -27.25
CA PRO A 774 -10.87 44.95 -26.69
C PRO A 774 -11.70 45.70 -27.74
N LEU A 775 -11.06 46.29 -28.76
CA LEU A 775 -11.76 47.07 -29.78
C LEU A 775 -12.59 46.16 -30.69
N THR A 776 -12.05 45.00 -31.05
CA THR A 776 -12.75 43.96 -31.81
C THR A 776 -13.97 43.45 -31.05
N VAL A 777 -13.82 43.19 -29.74
CA VAL A 777 -14.95 42.78 -28.88
C VAL A 777 -16.03 43.85 -28.85
N VAL A 778 -15.67 45.12 -28.69
CA VAL A 778 -16.62 46.24 -28.70
C VAL A 778 -17.34 46.37 -30.05
N GLN A 779 -16.63 46.14 -31.17
CA GLN A 779 -17.23 46.17 -32.51
C GLN A 779 -18.25 45.06 -32.74
N LEU A 780 -18.07 43.88 -32.12
CA LEU A 780 -18.99 42.75 -32.25
C LEU A 780 -20.22 42.86 -31.34
N VAL A 781 -20.11 43.61 -30.24
CA VAL A 781 -21.22 43.85 -29.30
C VAL A 781 -22.15 44.96 -29.81
N LYS A 782 -21.60 45.93 -30.55
CA LYS A 782 -22.37 46.98 -31.25
C LYS A 782 -23.05 46.41 -32.48
#